data_AF-A0A0K8Q5F8-F1
#
_entry.id   AF-A0A0K8Q5F8-F1
#
_cell.length_a   1.000
_cell.length_b   1.000
_cell.length_c   1.000
_cell.angle_alpha   90.00
_cell.angle_beta   90.00
_cell.angle_gamma   90.00
#
_symmetry.space_group_name_H-M   'P 1'
#
loop_
_entity.id
_entity.type
_entity.pdbx_description
1 polymer ?
#
loop_
_entity_poly.entity_id
_entity_poly.type
_entity_poly.pdbx_seq_one_letter_code
_entity_poly.pdbx_strand_id
1 'polypeptide(L)'
;MKLVEQLPVPAARSAEGNAHDPDELYTRFVEWTESRGLTLYAAQDEAIMELASGDNVILATPTGSGKSLVAIAAHFQAMARGERSYYTAPIKALVSEKFFALCEIFGAGNVGMITGDSGVNQDAPIICCTAEILANIALREGSAADLGSVIMDEFHFYSDPQRGWAWQVPLLELPQAQFLLMSATLGDVSRFETGLTELTGRPTTTVSSAERPIPLHYYYQQTPVHETLEELLSTKQVPVYVVHFSQLEAIDRAQNLMSVNVCTREEKDKIAELIAGFRFAAGFGKTLNRLVRHGIGVHHAGMLPKYRRLVEQLAQAGLLKVICGTDTLGVGINVPIRTVLLTALSKYDGVRTRLLNSREFHQIAGRAGRAGYDTAGTVVVQAPEHVIENVKAMAKATAKFGDDQKKLRQVVKRKPPEGFVSWGEPTYKRLVDSVPDPLTSSFTVTHAMLMNLMERPGDPFKAARRLLTENHEPRSSQLQLMKKALGIYRELLAAGVVERIPAEEQGPDGRTVRLTVHLQPNFALNQPLSPFALAALELLDPESPSYALDVVYVIESTLEKPRQILSAQQKKARGEAIAAMKADGIEYDQRMAMLEEVTYPQPLAGILTEAFDVYRKAAPWIGDFELAPKSVIRDMYERAMNFGEFVQFYGLARSEGIVLRYLADGFKALRQTVPQDSLREDLEDLIAWLGELVRQVDSSLLDEWEELTSGHAPTRHDAPPPPPPSLTSNIRLSG
;
A
#
# COMPACT_ATOMS: atom_id res chain seq x y z
N MET A 1 16.94 -27.74 -0.66
CA MET A 1 18.10 -27.08 -0.03
C MET A 1 17.68 -25.69 0.39
N LYS A 2 17.75 -25.37 1.69
CA LYS A 2 17.45 -24.02 2.18
C LYS A 2 18.67 -23.14 1.94
N LEU A 3 18.47 -21.88 1.57
CA LEU A 3 19.60 -20.97 1.28
C LEU A 3 20.48 -20.75 2.52
N VAL A 4 19.88 -20.78 3.72
CA VAL A 4 20.60 -20.68 4.99
C VAL A 4 21.61 -21.80 5.21
N GLU A 5 21.38 -22.99 4.63
CA GLU A 5 22.32 -24.13 4.71
C GLU A 5 23.59 -23.87 3.88
N GLN A 6 23.57 -22.87 3.00
CA GLN A 6 24.73 -22.42 2.21
C GLN A 6 25.52 -21.32 2.88
N LEU A 7 25.11 -20.83 4.06
CA LEU A 7 25.91 -19.86 4.79
C LEU A 7 27.24 -20.50 5.21
N PRO A 8 28.37 -19.80 5.06
CA PRO A 8 29.64 -20.29 5.56
C PRO A 8 29.55 -20.52 7.08
N VAL A 9 30.22 -21.56 7.58
CA VAL A 9 30.29 -21.84 9.02
C VAL A 9 30.87 -20.61 9.73
N PRO A 10 30.27 -20.11 10.82
CA PRO A 10 30.86 -19.00 11.55
C PRO A 10 32.24 -19.40 12.05
N ALA A 11 33.30 -18.88 11.43
CA ALA A 11 34.64 -19.03 11.97
C ALA A 11 34.66 -18.36 13.35
N ALA A 12 35.20 -19.05 14.36
CA ALA A 12 35.34 -18.53 15.71
C ALA A 12 35.95 -17.12 15.63
N ARG A 13 35.24 -16.11 16.17
CA ARG A 13 35.60 -14.68 16.15
C ARG A 13 37.11 -14.48 16.39
N SER A 14 37.90 -14.34 15.33
CA SER A 14 39.27 -13.86 15.40
C SER A 14 39.29 -12.33 15.32
N ALA A 15 40.30 -11.72 15.94
CA ALA A 15 40.45 -10.27 16.09
C ALA A 15 40.82 -9.52 14.78
N GLU A 16 40.90 -10.23 13.66
CA GLU A 16 41.06 -9.68 12.31
C GLU A 16 39.80 -10.04 11.52
N GLY A 17 39.15 -9.03 10.93
CA GLY A 17 37.78 -9.11 10.43
C GLY A 17 37.48 -10.28 9.50
N ASN A 18 36.36 -10.95 9.74
CA ASN A 18 35.75 -11.95 8.85
C ASN A 18 35.32 -11.29 7.53
N ALA A 19 36.25 -11.06 6.60
CA ALA A 19 35.89 -10.87 5.21
C ALA A 19 35.75 -12.25 4.57
N HIS A 20 34.52 -12.76 4.48
CA HIS A 20 34.25 -13.91 3.62
C HIS A 20 34.65 -13.56 2.18
N ASP A 21 35.28 -14.51 1.48
CA ASP A 21 35.71 -14.31 0.09
C ASP A 21 34.48 -14.00 -0.80
N PRO A 22 34.44 -12.83 -1.47
CA PRO A 22 33.33 -12.47 -2.37
C PRO A 22 33.04 -13.55 -3.41
N ASP A 23 34.08 -14.20 -3.94
CA ASP A 23 33.96 -15.24 -4.96
C ASP A 23 33.27 -16.50 -4.40
N GLU A 24 33.54 -16.84 -3.14
CA GLU A 24 32.90 -17.97 -2.45
C GLU A 24 31.41 -17.70 -2.23
N LEU A 25 31.05 -16.50 -1.73
CA LEU A 25 29.66 -16.12 -1.50
C LEU A 25 28.85 -16.09 -2.79
N TYR A 26 29.42 -15.53 -3.85
CA TYR A 26 28.83 -15.53 -5.18
C TYR A 26 28.61 -16.97 -5.68
N THR A 27 29.65 -17.81 -5.62
CA THR A 27 29.58 -19.20 -6.11
C THR A 27 28.49 -20.00 -5.39
N ARG A 28 28.42 -19.93 -4.05
CA ARG A 28 27.39 -20.61 -3.25
C ARG A 28 25.97 -20.16 -3.60
N PHE A 29 25.79 -18.87 -3.89
CA PHE A 29 24.50 -18.34 -4.31
C PHE A 29 24.08 -18.83 -5.70
N VAL A 30 25.03 -18.88 -6.64
CA VAL A 30 24.80 -19.43 -7.98
C VAL A 30 24.43 -20.90 -7.91
N GLU A 31 25.19 -21.72 -7.17
CA GLU A 31 24.88 -23.14 -6.97
C GLU A 31 23.47 -23.36 -6.39
N TRP A 32 23.07 -22.55 -5.41
CA TRP A 32 21.71 -22.58 -4.87
C TRP A 32 20.66 -22.23 -5.93
N THR A 33 20.93 -21.22 -6.75
CA THR A 33 20.03 -20.78 -7.83
C THR A 33 19.87 -21.88 -8.89
N GLU A 34 20.97 -22.48 -9.33
CA GLU A 34 20.98 -23.59 -10.29
C GLU A 34 20.28 -24.83 -9.76
N SER A 35 20.41 -25.13 -8.45
CA SER A 35 19.69 -26.25 -7.82
C SER A 35 18.16 -26.12 -7.88
N ARG A 36 17.65 -24.90 -8.12
CA ARG A 36 16.22 -24.61 -8.34
C ARG A 36 15.83 -24.57 -9.82
N GLY A 37 16.75 -24.92 -10.72
CA GLY A 37 16.54 -24.89 -12.17
C GLY A 37 16.46 -23.47 -12.73
N LEU A 38 17.09 -22.50 -12.06
CA LEU A 38 17.14 -21.11 -12.49
C LEU A 38 18.54 -20.78 -13.00
N THR A 39 18.61 -19.96 -14.05
CA THR A 39 19.85 -19.39 -14.56
C THR A 39 19.76 -17.87 -14.43
N LEU A 40 20.83 -17.24 -13.96
CA LEU A 40 20.87 -15.79 -13.79
C LEU A 40 20.85 -15.10 -15.16
N TYR A 41 20.09 -14.00 -15.25
CA TYR A 41 20.23 -13.08 -16.37
C TYR A 41 21.51 -12.26 -16.20
N ALA A 42 22.10 -11.77 -17.29
CA ALA A 42 23.35 -10.98 -17.25
C ALA A 42 23.30 -9.81 -16.24
N ALA A 43 22.20 -9.04 -16.23
CA ALA A 43 22.03 -7.94 -15.27
C ALA A 43 21.83 -8.41 -13.81
N GLN A 44 21.34 -9.63 -13.57
CA GLN A 44 21.29 -10.19 -12.21
C GLN A 44 22.69 -10.62 -11.78
N ASP A 45 23.39 -11.29 -12.69
CA ASP A 45 24.74 -11.80 -12.49
C ASP A 45 25.71 -10.69 -12.11
N GLU A 46 25.77 -9.64 -12.93
CA GLU A 46 26.54 -8.41 -12.68
C GLU A 46 26.17 -7.80 -11.33
N ALA A 47 24.88 -7.56 -11.07
CA ALA A 47 24.44 -6.95 -9.82
C ALA A 47 24.82 -7.78 -8.58
N ILE A 48 24.72 -9.10 -8.64
CA ILE A 48 25.06 -9.98 -7.52
C ILE A 48 26.56 -9.99 -7.26
N MET A 49 27.38 -9.94 -8.31
CA MET A 49 28.84 -9.89 -8.24
C MET A 49 29.33 -8.56 -7.63
N GLU A 50 28.78 -7.43 -8.09
CA GLU A 50 29.08 -6.10 -7.54
C GLU A 50 28.72 -6.03 -6.04
N LEU A 51 27.54 -6.54 -5.67
CA LEU A 51 27.13 -6.60 -4.27
C LEU A 51 28.04 -7.50 -3.41
N ALA A 52 28.51 -8.62 -3.96
CA ALA A 52 29.45 -9.53 -3.28
C ALA A 52 30.79 -8.83 -2.99
N SER A 53 31.26 -8.02 -3.94
CA SER A 53 32.49 -7.21 -3.81
C SER A 53 32.36 -6.06 -2.80
N GLY A 54 31.14 -5.73 -2.38
CA GLY A 54 30.85 -4.71 -1.36
C GLY A 54 30.35 -3.37 -1.91
N ASP A 55 30.15 -3.28 -3.23
CA ASP A 55 29.71 -2.07 -3.93
C ASP A 55 28.22 -1.81 -3.74
N ASN A 56 27.81 -0.55 -3.86
CA ASN A 56 26.39 -0.22 -3.95
C ASN A 56 25.89 -0.54 -5.37
N VAL A 57 24.63 -0.95 -5.50
CA VAL A 57 24.04 -1.25 -6.81
C VAL A 57 22.75 -0.47 -7.03
N ILE A 58 22.66 0.19 -8.18
CA ILE A 58 21.42 0.75 -8.70
C ILE A 58 20.91 -0.17 -9.82
N LEU A 59 19.93 -1.02 -9.50
CA LEU A 59 19.36 -1.99 -10.41
C LEU A 59 18.14 -1.40 -11.13
N ALA A 60 18.36 -0.92 -12.35
CA ALA A 60 17.34 -0.35 -13.23
C ALA A 60 16.96 -1.35 -14.34
N THR A 61 16.10 -2.31 -14.01
CA THR A 61 15.68 -3.36 -14.95
C THR A 61 14.15 -3.47 -15.07
N PRO A 62 13.59 -3.79 -16.25
CA PRO A 62 12.15 -3.90 -16.47
C PRO A 62 11.44 -4.85 -15.50
N THR A 63 10.12 -4.68 -15.30
CA THR A 63 9.32 -5.62 -14.51
C THR A 63 9.37 -7.02 -15.13
N GLY A 64 9.59 -8.05 -14.30
CA GLY A 64 9.79 -9.43 -14.75
C GLY A 64 11.25 -9.85 -14.98
N SER A 65 12.22 -8.95 -14.79
CA SER A 65 13.67 -9.24 -14.86
C SER A 65 14.24 -9.98 -13.63
N GLY A 66 13.41 -10.38 -12.67
CA GLY A 66 13.83 -11.10 -11.47
C GLY A 66 14.63 -10.27 -10.44
N LYS A 67 14.34 -8.96 -10.30
CA LYS A 67 14.91 -8.09 -9.25
C LYS A 67 14.92 -8.72 -7.84
N SER A 68 13.87 -9.46 -7.50
CA SER A 68 13.77 -10.14 -6.21
C SER A 68 14.90 -11.14 -5.95
N LEU A 69 15.49 -11.75 -6.99
CA LEU A 69 16.61 -12.66 -6.83
C LEU A 69 17.88 -11.93 -6.38
N VAL A 70 18.11 -10.73 -6.90
CA VAL A 70 19.22 -9.85 -6.47
C VAL A 70 19.02 -9.40 -5.01
N ALA A 71 17.78 -9.10 -4.61
CA ALA A 71 17.46 -8.81 -3.21
C ALA A 71 17.74 -9.98 -2.27
N ILE A 72 17.39 -11.22 -2.69
CA ILE A 72 17.70 -12.44 -1.93
C ILE A 72 19.22 -12.60 -1.78
N ALA A 73 19.99 -12.34 -2.83
CA ALA A 73 21.46 -12.38 -2.77
C ALA A 73 22.02 -11.36 -1.77
N ALA A 74 21.51 -10.12 -1.78
CA ALA A 74 21.92 -9.08 -0.84
C ALA A 74 21.65 -9.48 0.62
N HIS A 75 20.48 -10.08 0.91
CA HIS A 75 20.18 -10.62 2.24
C HIS A 75 21.12 -11.75 2.65
N PHE A 76 21.40 -12.68 1.73
CA PHE A 76 22.32 -13.79 1.96
C PHE A 76 23.74 -13.30 2.27
N GLN A 77 24.26 -12.35 1.49
CA GLN A 77 25.59 -11.77 1.69
C GLN A 77 25.69 -11.00 3.01
N ALA A 78 24.67 -10.20 3.37
CA ALA A 78 24.62 -9.53 4.67
C ALA A 78 24.59 -10.53 5.84
N MET A 79 23.77 -11.58 5.75
CA MET A 79 23.74 -12.65 6.77
C MET A 79 25.08 -13.37 6.89
N ALA A 80 25.77 -13.63 5.78
CA ALA A 80 27.10 -14.24 5.80
C ALA A 80 28.11 -13.35 6.53
N ARG A 81 28.02 -12.02 6.40
CA ARG A 81 28.84 -11.06 7.16
C ARG A 81 28.40 -10.87 8.61
N GLY A 82 27.31 -11.52 9.05
CA GLY A 82 26.73 -11.32 10.38
C GLY A 82 26.05 -9.96 10.55
N GLU A 83 25.70 -9.30 9.44
CA GLU A 83 25.07 -7.99 9.41
C GLU A 83 23.54 -8.12 9.30
N ARG A 84 22.81 -7.17 9.90
CA ARG A 84 21.37 -7.05 9.69
C ARG A 84 21.07 -6.36 8.36
N SER A 85 20.10 -6.88 7.62
CA SER A 85 19.66 -6.31 6.33
C SER A 85 18.21 -5.83 6.40
N TYR A 86 17.94 -4.69 5.77
CA TYR A 86 16.60 -4.09 5.72
C TYR A 86 16.06 -4.11 4.29
N TYR A 87 14.90 -4.73 4.10
CA TYR A 87 14.10 -4.62 2.88
C TYR A 87 13.02 -3.56 3.09
N THR A 88 13.03 -2.53 2.27
CA THR A 88 12.00 -1.48 2.29
C THR A 88 11.12 -1.52 1.06
N ALA A 89 9.82 -1.32 1.27
CA ALA A 89 8.84 -1.24 0.20
C ALA A 89 7.83 -0.10 0.45
N PRO A 90 7.16 0.42 -0.59
CA PRO A 90 6.26 1.54 -0.43
C PRO A 90 4.96 1.20 0.27
N ILE A 91 4.47 -0.04 0.23
CA ILE A 91 3.15 -0.36 0.78
C ILE A 91 3.22 -1.56 1.71
N LYS A 92 2.44 -1.51 2.80
CA LYS A 92 2.35 -2.61 3.79
C LYS A 92 2.08 -3.95 3.12
N ALA A 93 1.22 -3.99 2.10
CA ALA A 93 0.92 -5.21 1.35
C ALA A 93 2.16 -5.83 0.69
N LEU A 94 3.04 -5.02 0.11
CA LEU A 94 4.32 -5.49 -0.46
C LEU A 94 5.27 -5.97 0.63
N VAL A 95 5.34 -5.24 1.75
CA VAL A 95 6.15 -5.65 2.90
C VAL A 95 5.72 -7.03 3.40
N SER A 96 4.41 -7.26 3.55
CA SER A 96 3.88 -8.57 3.95
C SER A 96 4.14 -9.65 2.91
N GLU A 97 3.94 -9.38 1.62
CA GLU A 97 4.25 -10.33 0.54
C GLU A 97 5.73 -10.78 0.61
N LYS A 98 6.65 -9.81 0.75
CA LYS A 98 8.08 -10.09 0.80
C LYS A 98 8.49 -10.76 2.10
N PHE A 99 7.88 -10.40 3.22
CA PHE A 99 8.07 -11.10 4.48
C PHE A 99 7.79 -12.60 4.35
N PHE A 100 6.63 -13.00 3.81
CA PHE A 100 6.30 -14.42 3.64
C PHE A 100 7.24 -15.12 2.63
N ALA A 101 7.53 -14.48 1.51
CA ALA A 101 8.45 -15.04 0.51
C ALA A 101 9.87 -15.25 1.08
N LEU A 102 10.36 -14.33 1.92
CA LEU A 102 11.65 -14.46 2.58
C LEU A 102 11.61 -15.49 3.70
N CYS A 103 10.50 -15.62 4.45
CA CYS A 103 10.31 -16.69 5.42
C CYS A 103 10.40 -18.09 4.78
N GLU A 104 9.88 -18.28 3.57
CA GLU A 104 10.00 -19.56 2.84
C GLU A 104 11.46 -19.90 2.48
N ILE A 105 12.29 -18.88 2.22
CA ILE A 105 13.68 -19.05 1.76
C ILE A 105 14.66 -19.13 2.92
N PHE A 106 14.55 -18.20 3.88
CA PHE A 106 15.45 -17.99 5.01
C PHE A 106 14.94 -18.59 6.33
N GLY A 107 13.68 -19.02 6.37
CA GLY A 107 13.02 -19.53 7.59
C GLY A 107 12.44 -18.42 8.45
N ALA A 108 11.28 -18.68 9.06
CA ALA A 108 10.51 -17.68 9.83
C ALA A 108 11.27 -17.08 11.03
N GLY A 109 12.19 -17.82 11.63
CA GLY A 109 13.02 -17.31 12.74
C GLY A 109 14.05 -16.25 12.33
N ASN A 110 14.42 -16.18 11.05
CA ASN A 110 15.45 -15.27 10.55
C ASN A 110 14.89 -14.01 9.89
N VAL A 111 13.56 -13.89 9.80
CA VAL A 111 12.89 -12.79 9.12
C VAL A 111 11.92 -12.11 10.06
N GLY A 112 11.99 -10.79 10.11
CA GLY A 112 11.10 -9.91 10.84
C GLY A 112 10.33 -8.99 9.91
N MET A 113 9.22 -8.47 10.41
CA MET A 113 8.43 -7.45 9.72
C MET A 113 8.13 -6.31 10.68
N ILE A 114 8.41 -5.08 10.27
CA ILE A 114 8.05 -3.87 11.02
C ILE A 114 7.21 -2.96 10.12
N THR A 115 5.98 -2.72 10.55
CA THR A 115 5.07 -1.76 9.92
C THR A 115 4.67 -0.72 10.96
N GLY A 116 4.08 0.40 10.53
CA GLY A 116 3.64 1.46 11.44
C GLY A 116 2.90 0.95 12.69
N ASP A 117 2.02 -0.05 12.55
CA ASP A 117 1.06 -0.41 13.61
C ASP A 117 1.27 -1.84 14.18
N SER A 118 2.32 -2.53 13.74
CA SER A 118 2.64 -3.89 14.20
C SER A 118 4.07 -4.29 13.82
N GLY A 119 4.71 -5.03 14.71
CA GLY A 119 6.01 -5.64 14.45
C GLY A 119 6.02 -7.11 14.83
N VAL A 120 6.73 -7.93 14.04
CA VAL A 120 6.93 -9.36 14.23
C VAL A 120 8.43 -9.63 14.15
N ASN A 121 8.99 -10.36 15.11
CA ASN A 121 10.41 -10.78 15.12
C ASN A 121 11.37 -9.62 14.81
N GLN A 122 11.29 -8.53 15.58
CA GLN A 122 11.93 -7.25 15.26
C GLN A 122 13.46 -7.28 15.35
N ASP A 123 14.02 -8.26 16.05
CA ASP A 123 15.46 -8.45 16.22
C ASP A 123 16.08 -9.38 15.15
N ALA A 124 15.28 -9.84 14.18
CA ALA A 124 15.73 -10.77 13.16
C ALA A 124 16.91 -10.22 12.30
N PRO A 125 17.75 -11.09 11.71
CA PRO A 125 18.80 -10.69 10.77
C PRO A 125 18.28 -10.04 9.48
N ILE A 126 17.05 -10.37 9.06
CA ILE A 126 16.39 -9.77 7.90
C ILE A 126 15.13 -9.05 8.38
N ILE A 127 15.01 -7.75 8.11
CA ILE A 127 13.84 -6.95 8.48
C ILE A 127 13.13 -6.43 7.23
N CYS A 128 11.86 -6.79 7.06
CA CYS A 128 10.97 -6.20 6.05
C CYS A 128 10.21 -5.03 6.68
N CYS A 129 10.29 -3.83 6.10
CA CYS A 129 9.56 -2.69 6.63
C CYS A 129 9.06 -1.70 5.57
N THR A 130 8.19 -0.79 5.96
CA THR A 130 7.83 0.34 5.08
C THR A 130 8.98 1.37 5.07
N ALA A 131 9.14 2.10 3.96
CA ALA A 131 10.22 3.08 3.82
C ALA A 131 10.29 4.10 4.99
N GLU A 132 9.13 4.53 5.52
CA GLU A 132 9.05 5.45 6.66
C GLU A 132 9.66 4.88 7.95
N ILE A 133 9.56 3.56 8.16
CA ILE A 133 10.14 2.92 9.35
C ILE A 133 11.66 3.01 9.28
N LEU A 134 12.26 2.63 8.16
CA LEU A 134 13.71 2.76 7.98
C LEU A 134 14.14 4.24 8.04
N ALA A 135 13.39 5.16 7.44
CA ALA A 135 13.70 6.58 7.50
C ALA A 135 13.70 7.12 8.94
N ASN A 136 12.76 6.70 9.79
CA ASN A 136 12.74 7.09 11.19
C ASN A 136 13.93 6.50 11.98
N ILE A 137 14.28 5.23 11.74
CA ILE A 137 15.49 4.60 12.32
C ILE A 137 16.74 5.40 11.89
N ALA A 138 16.85 5.74 10.61
CA ALA A 138 17.96 6.51 10.07
C ALA A 138 18.05 7.92 10.68
N LEU A 139 16.93 8.61 10.95
CA LEU A 139 16.93 9.90 11.64
C LEU A 139 17.39 9.78 13.11
N ARG A 140 16.90 8.75 13.81
CA ARG A 140 17.15 8.56 15.24
C ARG A 140 18.55 8.08 15.54
N GLU A 141 19.07 7.15 14.74
CA GLU A 141 20.31 6.42 15.00
C GLU A 141 21.42 6.82 14.02
N GLY A 142 21.07 7.15 12.78
CA GLY A 142 22.00 7.48 11.70
C GLY A 142 23.13 6.46 11.56
N SER A 143 24.37 6.92 11.67
CA SER A 143 25.56 6.07 11.55
C SER A 143 25.71 5.00 12.62
N ALA A 144 24.95 5.09 13.73
CA ALA A 144 24.94 4.11 14.80
C ALA A 144 23.87 3.02 14.62
N ALA A 145 23.04 3.11 13.57
CA ALA A 145 21.99 2.14 13.32
C ALA A 145 22.55 0.73 13.10
N ASP A 146 21.96 -0.27 13.76
CA ASP A 146 22.35 -1.69 13.69
C ASP A 146 21.86 -2.35 12.38
N LEU A 147 22.48 -1.95 11.27
CA LEU A 147 22.26 -2.49 9.94
C LEU A 147 23.52 -2.38 9.06
N GLY A 148 23.72 -3.35 8.16
CA GLY A 148 24.82 -3.35 7.19
C GLY A 148 24.39 -3.20 5.73
N SER A 149 23.16 -3.61 5.38
CA SER A 149 22.65 -3.53 4.01
C SER A 149 21.20 -3.04 3.95
N VAL A 150 20.91 -2.17 2.99
CA VAL A 150 19.59 -1.59 2.74
C VAL A 150 19.17 -1.88 1.31
N ILE A 151 18.10 -2.68 1.18
CA ILE A 151 17.44 -2.99 -0.08
C ILE A 151 16.22 -2.09 -0.20
N MET A 152 16.23 -1.20 -1.19
CA MET A 152 15.12 -0.27 -1.46
C MET A 152 14.38 -0.70 -2.71
N ASP A 153 13.23 -1.34 -2.52
CA ASP A 153 12.36 -1.72 -3.62
C ASP A 153 11.49 -0.54 -4.08
N GLU A 154 11.09 -0.57 -5.34
CA GLU A 154 10.33 0.47 -6.02
C GLU A 154 10.91 1.88 -5.77
N PHE A 155 12.22 2.02 -5.92
CA PHE A 155 12.98 3.26 -5.65
C PHE A 155 12.44 4.50 -6.40
N HIS A 156 11.68 4.29 -7.47
CA HIS A 156 10.98 5.36 -8.17
C HIS A 156 9.97 6.16 -7.30
N PHE A 157 9.54 5.61 -6.15
CA PHE A 157 8.76 6.32 -5.12
C PHE A 157 9.54 7.47 -4.45
N TYR A 158 10.85 7.57 -4.68
CA TYR A 158 11.64 8.75 -4.36
C TYR A 158 11.01 10.06 -4.89
N SER A 159 10.34 9.99 -6.05
CA SER A 159 9.62 11.11 -6.67
C SER A 159 8.22 11.36 -6.11
N ASP A 160 7.77 10.58 -5.13
CA ASP A 160 6.44 10.74 -4.56
C ASP A 160 6.34 12.06 -3.77
N PRO A 161 5.37 12.94 -4.07
CA PRO A 161 5.27 14.25 -3.42
C PRO A 161 5.02 14.21 -1.91
N GLN A 162 4.42 13.13 -1.40
CA GLN A 162 4.07 13.00 0.01
C GLN A 162 5.09 12.15 0.78
N ARG A 163 5.66 11.15 0.10
CA ARG A 163 6.43 10.08 0.75
C ARG A 163 7.88 10.01 0.29
N GLY A 164 8.27 10.77 -0.73
CA GLY A 164 9.62 10.75 -1.32
C GLY A 164 10.74 10.99 -0.30
N TRP A 165 10.48 11.79 0.74
CA TRP A 165 11.39 12.02 1.86
C TRP A 165 11.88 10.71 2.51
N ALA A 166 11.02 9.69 2.60
CA ALA A 166 11.34 8.44 3.29
C ALA A 166 12.36 7.60 2.50
N TRP A 167 12.44 7.76 1.18
CA TRP A 167 13.48 7.14 0.37
C TRP A 167 14.79 7.93 0.39
N GLN A 168 14.70 9.23 0.66
CA GLN A 168 15.85 10.12 0.63
C GLN A 168 16.65 10.10 1.94
N VAL A 169 15.97 10.06 3.08
CA VAL A 169 16.61 10.10 4.41
C VAL A 169 17.67 9.01 4.60
N PRO A 170 17.42 7.72 4.28
CA PRO A 170 18.46 6.68 4.37
C PRO A 170 19.71 7.00 3.56
N LEU A 171 19.57 7.60 2.38
CA LEU A 171 20.67 8.01 1.49
C LEU A 171 21.45 9.23 2.01
N LEU A 172 21.05 9.84 3.12
CA LEU A 172 21.73 10.97 3.74
C LEU A 172 22.32 10.59 5.10
N GLU A 173 21.65 9.70 5.83
CA GLU A 173 21.93 9.42 7.24
C GLU A 173 22.59 8.08 7.54
N LEU A 174 22.67 7.16 6.55
CA LEU A 174 23.25 5.82 6.73
C LEU A 174 24.55 5.59 5.91
N PRO A 175 25.65 6.32 6.19
CA PRO A 175 26.90 6.16 5.44
C PRO A 175 27.57 4.79 5.63
N GLN A 176 27.25 4.06 6.69
CA GLN A 176 27.79 2.72 6.97
C GLN A 176 27.18 1.62 6.10
N ALA A 177 25.98 1.85 5.55
CA ALA A 177 25.20 0.83 4.86
C ALA A 177 25.66 0.60 3.42
N GLN A 178 25.52 -0.65 2.95
CA GLN A 178 25.54 -0.99 1.52
C GLN A 178 24.13 -0.85 0.94
N PHE A 179 23.98 -0.17 -0.19
CA PHE A 179 22.67 0.06 -0.82
C PHE A 179 22.45 -0.80 -2.06
N LEU A 180 21.27 -1.42 -2.12
CA LEU A 180 20.69 -1.96 -3.35
C LEU A 180 19.41 -1.17 -3.67
N LEU A 181 19.47 -0.29 -4.67
CA LEU A 181 18.33 0.48 -5.13
C LEU A 181 17.68 -0.23 -6.32
N MET A 182 16.45 -0.70 -6.17
CA MET A 182 15.75 -1.44 -7.21
C MET A 182 14.55 -0.68 -7.73
N SER A 183 14.40 -0.63 -9.04
CA SER A 183 13.18 -0.14 -9.66
C SER A 183 13.01 -0.73 -11.05
N ALA A 184 11.79 -0.64 -11.58
CA ALA A 184 11.61 -0.62 -13.03
C ALA A 184 12.46 0.49 -13.67
N THR A 185 12.54 0.49 -15.01
CA THR A 185 13.36 1.43 -15.80
C THR A 185 13.39 2.84 -15.20
N LEU A 186 14.60 3.27 -14.82
CA LEU A 186 14.89 4.60 -14.30
C LEU A 186 15.42 5.46 -15.44
N GLY A 187 15.18 6.78 -15.35
CA GLY A 187 15.90 7.74 -16.19
C GLY A 187 17.35 7.87 -15.75
N ASP A 188 17.97 9.03 -15.99
CA ASP A 188 19.32 9.30 -15.50
C ASP A 188 19.41 9.17 -13.96
N VAL A 189 20.32 8.32 -13.50
CA VAL A 189 20.60 8.03 -12.08
C VAL A 189 22.00 8.47 -11.65
N SER A 190 22.78 9.13 -12.51
CA SER A 190 24.18 9.50 -12.24
C SER A 190 24.37 10.25 -10.92
N ARG A 191 23.39 11.09 -10.55
CA ARG A 191 23.42 11.81 -9.26
C ARG A 191 23.42 10.89 -8.04
N PHE A 192 22.73 9.75 -8.12
CA PHE A 192 22.64 8.79 -7.02
C PHE A 192 23.90 7.94 -6.98
N GLU A 193 24.44 7.59 -8.13
CA GLU A 193 25.71 6.88 -8.24
C GLU A 193 26.85 7.67 -7.58
N THR A 194 26.99 8.95 -7.94
CA THR A 194 27.96 9.85 -7.30
C THR A 194 27.65 10.06 -5.82
N GLY A 195 26.41 10.40 -5.48
CA GLY A 195 26.03 10.70 -4.09
C GLY A 195 26.20 9.52 -3.13
N LEU A 196 25.84 8.31 -3.54
CA LEU A 196 26.06 7.10 -2.73
C LEU A 196 27.54 6.76 -2.58
N THR A 197 28.32 6.94 -3.64
CA THR A 197 29.77 6.72 -3.60
C THR A 197 30.44 7.67 -2.61
N GLU A 198 30.08 8.96 -2.67
CA GLU A 198 30.58 9.97 -1.74
C GLU A 198 30.14 9.73 -0.30
N LEU A 199 28.88 9.33 -0.09
CA LEU A 199 28.32 9.09 1.24
C LEU A 199 28.96 7.87 1.92
N THR A 200 29.01 6.75 1.20
CA THR A 200 29.36 5.44 1.77
C THR A 200 30.84 5.13 1.68
N GLY A 201 31.58 5.83 0.81
CA GLY A 201 32.96 5.50 0.47
C GLY A 201 33.11 4.21 -0.34
N ARG A 202 32.01 3.59 -0.79
CA ARG A 202 31.97 2.38 -1.61
C ARG A 202 31.67 2.77 -3.06
N PRO A 203 32.29 2.15 -4.07
CA PRO A 203 31.87 2.32 -5.46
C PRO A 203 30.37 2.03 -5.60
N THR A 204 29.71 2.75 -6.51
CA THR A 204 28.31 2.53 -6.84
C THR A 204 28.20 2.20 -8.31
N THR A 205 27.61 1.04 -8.62
CA THR A 205 27.48 0.55 -10.00
C THR A 205 26.01 0.60 -10.42
N THR A 206 25.75 1.27 -11.53
CA THR A 206 24.42 1.26 -12.15
C THR A 206 24.31 0.08 -13.11
N VAL A 207 23.55 -0.94 -12.71
CA VAL A 207 23.25 -2.09 -13.57
C VAL A 207 21.90 -1.87 -14.23
N SER A 208 21.93 -1.61 -15.54
CA SER A 208 20.73 -1.35 -16.34
C SER A 208 20.61 -2.32 -17.51
N SER A 209 19.39 -2.76 -17.79
CA SER A 209 19.09 -3.53 -18.99
C SER A 209 17.87 -2.91 -19.67
N ALA A 210 18.01 -2.54 -20.94
CA ALA A 210 16.87 -2.10 -21.76
C ALA A 210 16.03 -3.29 -22.23
N GLU A 211 16.66 -4.46 -22.39
CA GLU A 211 15.99 -5.64 -22.92
C GLU A 211 15.23 -6.38 -21.82
N ARG A 212 13.92 -6.51 -22.05
CA ARG A 212 13.05 -7.33 -21.21
C ARG A 212 13.23 -8.80 -21.61
N PRO A 213 13.34 -9.73 -20.64
CA PRO A 213 13.45 -11.16 -20.95
C PRO A 213 12.29 -11.67 -21.83
N ILE A 214 11.09 -11.11 -21.62
CA ILE A 214 9.90 -11.38 -22.41
C ILE A 214 9.49 -10.11 -23.18
N PRO A 215 9.59 -10.08 -24.51
CA PRO A 215 9.24 -8.90 -25.30
C PRO A 215 7.75 -8.57 -25.21
N LEU A 216 7.39 -7.30 -25.35
CA LEU A 216 6.01 -6.83 -25.35
C LEU A 216 5.57 -6.40 -26.75
N HIS A 217 4.37 -6.84 -27.15
CA HIS A 217 3.70 -6.36 -28.36
C HIS A 217 2.54 -5.45 -27.99
N TYR A 218 2.52 -4.24 -28.55
CA TYR A 218 1.54 -3.21 -28.24
C TYR A 218 0.52 -3.07 -29.37
N TYR A 219 -0.76 -3.00 -29.01
CA TYR A 219 -1.88 -2.87 -29.94
C TYR A 219 -2.83 -1.76 -29.47
N TYR A 220 -3.27 -0.91 -30.39
CA TYR A 220 -4.35 0.05 -30.14
C TYR A 220 -5.63 -0.45 -30.81
N GLN A 221 -6.65 -0.76 -30.02
CA GLN A 221 -7.88 -1.38 -30.49
C GLN A 221 -9.03 -0.37 -30.52
N GLN A 222 -9.80 -0.40 -31.61
CA GLN A 222 -11.00 0.43 -31.81
C GLN A 222 -12.29 -0.40 -31.79
N THR A 223 -12.20 -1.68 -31.46
CA THR A 223 -13.33 -2.57 -31.24
C THR A 223 -13.85 -2.44 -29.81
N PRO A 224 -15.15 -2.72 -29.55
CA PRO A 224 -15.65 -2.82 -28.19
C PRO A 224 -14.89 -3.84 -27.35
N VAL A 225 -14.73 -3.54 -26.06
CA VAL A 225 -13.95 -4.38 -25.11
C VAL A 225 -14.34 -5.86 -25.12
N HIS A 226 -15.63 -6.19 -25.26
CA HIS A 226 -16.10 -7.57 -25.31
C HIS A 226 -15.62 -8.30 -26.58
N GLU A 227 -15.67 -7.66 -27.75
CA GLU A 227 -15.19 -8.21 -29.02
C GLU A 227 -13.67 -8.44 -28.95
N THR A 228 -12.91 -7.48 -28.38
CA THR A 228 -11.47 -7.65 -28.17
C THR A 228 -11.15 -8.80 -27.21
N LEU A 229 -11.93 -8.98 -26.14
CA LEU A 229 -11.72 -10.08 -25.20
C LEU A 229 -12.06 -11.45 -25.81
N GLU A 230 -13.10 -11.54 -26.65
CA GLU A 230 -13.43 -12.75 -27.41
C GLU A 230 -12.28 -13.13 -28.37
N GLU A 231 -11.66 -12.15 -29.04
CA GLU A 231 -10.47 -12.37 -29.87
C GLU A 231 -9.30 -12.89 -29.02
N LEU A 232 -9.00 -12.27 -27.88
CA LEU A 232 -7.93 -12.70 -26.99
C LEU A 232 -8.16 -14.11 -26.41
N LEU A 233 -9.42 -14.45 -26.08
CA LEU A 233 -9.82 -15.77 -25.62
C LEU A 233 -9.64 -16.83 -26.72
N SER A 234 -10.14 -16.57 -27.92
CA SER A 234 -10.06 -17.50 -29.05
C SER A 234 -8.63 -17.72 -29.56
N THR A 235 -7.79 -16.70 -29.51
CA THR A 235 -6.37 -16.76 -29.88
C THR A 235 -5.46 -17.24 -28.73
N LYS A 236 -6.03 -17.66 -27.60
CA LYS A 236 -5.32 -18.17 -26.41
C LYS A 236 -4.31 -17.19 -25.82
N GLN A 237 -4.56 -15.89 -25.92
CA GLN A 237 -3.75 -14.84 -25.29
C GLN A 237 -4.23 -14.52 -23.86
N VAL A 238 -4.51 -15.57 -23.09
CA VAL A 238 -5.06 -15.53 -21.73
C VAL A 238 -4.03 -16.06 -20.72
N PRO A 239 -4.09 -15.66 -19.43
CA PRO A 239 -5.09 -14.76 -18.82
C PRO A 239 -4.89 -13.28 -19.17
N VAL A 240 -6.02 -12.57 -19.29
CA VAL A 240 -6.08 -11.14 -19.59
C VAL A 240 -6.34 -10.35 -18.31
N TYR A 241 -5.46 -9.41 -18.01
CA TYR A 241 -5.67 -8.43 -16.95
C TYR A 241 -6.27 -7.14 -17.53
N VAL A 242 -7.53 -6.87 -17.21
CA VAL A 242 -8.29 -5.70 -17.68
C VAL A 242 -8.18 -4.59 -16.64
N VAL A 243 -7.45 -3.53 -17.00
CA VAL A 243 -7.06 -2.45 -16.10
C VAL A 243 -8.06 -1.30 -16.19
N HIS A 244 -8.63 -0.98 -15.04
CA HIS A 244 -9.49 0.17 -14.79
C HIS A 244 -8.82 1.13 -13.80
N PHE A 245 -9.27 2.40 -13.77
CA PHE A 245 -8.79 3.38 -12.78
C PHE A 245 -9.81 3.67 -11.68
N SER A 246 -10.94 2.96 -11.68
CA SER A 246 -11.88 2.95 -10.58
C SER A 246 -12.34 1.53 -10.24
N GLN A 247 -12.60 1.30 -8.95
CA GLN A 247 -13.13 0.01 -8.46
C GLN A 247 -14.52 -0.27 -9.03
N LEU A 248 -15.31 0.79 -9.24
CA LEU A 248 -16.64 0.72 -9.83
C LEU A 248 -16.57 0.13 -11.24
N GLU A 249 -15.74 0.72 -12.10
CA GLU A 249 -15.59 0.29 -13.49
C GLU A 249 -15.07 -1.15 -13.59
N ALA A 250 -14.13 -1.55 -12.71
CA ALA A 250 -13.62 -2.91 -12.68
C ALA A 250 -14.72 -3.94 -12.40
N ILE A 251 -15.58 -3.68 -11.41
CA ILE A 251 -16.69 -4.57 -11.04
C ILE A 251 -17.76 -4.56 -12.14
N ASP A 252 -18.16 -3.39 -12.62
CA ASP A 252 -19.19 -3.26 -13.66
C ASP A 252 -18.75 -3.95 -14.95
N ARG A 253 -17.46 -3.81 -15.32
CA ARG A 253 -16.90 -4.53 -16.47
C ARG A 253 -16.93 -6.04 -16.24
N ALA A 254 -16.47 -6.54 -15.09
CA ALA A 254 -16.50 -7.98 -14.79
C ALA A 254 -17.92 -8.57 -14.89
N GLN A 255 -18.94 -7.84 -14.41
CA GLN A 255 -20.33 -8.27 -14.54
C GLN A 255 -20.82 -8.26 -15.99
N ASN A 256 -20.47 -7.24 -16.75
CA ASN A 256 -20.84 -7.14 -18.18
C ASN A 256 -20.17 -8.23 -19.02
N LEU A 257 -19.01 -8.75 -18.60
CA LEU A 257 -18.32 -9.85 -19.29
C LEU A 257 -18.92 -11.23 -19.04
N MET A 258 -19.90 -11.36 -18.15
CA MET A 258 -20.59 -12.63 -17.93
C MET A 258 -21.42 -13.09 -19.15
N SER A 259 -21.68 -12.21 -20.11
CA SER A 259 -22.32 -12.59 -21.39
C SER A 259 -21.38 -13.37 -22.31
N VAL A 260 -20.06 -13.27 -22.10
CA VAL A 260 -19.03 -13.95 -22.88
C VAL A 260 -18.70 -15.29 -22.21
N ASN A 261 -18.64 -16.38 -22.96
CA ASN A 261 -18.25 -17.67 -22.39
C ASN A 261 -16.73 -17.77 -22.20
N VAL A 262 -16.25 -17.43 -21.01
CA VAL A 262 -14.81 -17.30 -20.69
C VAL A 262 -14.13 -18.64 -20.34
N CYS A 263 -14.88 -19.63 -19.83
CA CYS A 263 -14.33 -20.90 -19.36
C CYS A 263 -15.05 -22.12 -19.92
N THR A 264 -14.30 -23.22 -20.09
CA THR A 264 -14.88 -24.53 -20.45
C THR A 264 -15.63 -25.14 -19.28
N ARG A 265 -16.43 -26.19 -19.55
CA ARG A 265 -17.13 -26.92 -18.48
C ARG A 265 -16.17 -27.54 -17.47
N GLU A 266 -15.08 -28.15 -17.96
CA GLU A 266 -14.05 -28.77 -17.12
C GLU A 266 -13.36 -27.76 -16.20
N GLU A 267 -13.10 -26.55 -16.70
CA GLU A 267 -12.53 -25.46 -15.88
C GLU A 267 -13.52 -25.01 -14.81
N LYS A 268 -14.81 -24.90 -15.15
CA LYS A 268 -15.87 -24.55 -14.18
C LYS A 268 -15.99 -25.60 -13.07
N ASP A 269 -15.86 -26.88 -13.41
CA ASP A 269 -15.90 -27.98 -12.44
C ASP A 269 -14.68 -27.93 -11.49
N LYS A 270 -13.47 -27.69 -12.03
CA LYS A 270 -12.26 -27.49 -11.22
C LYS A 270 -12.35 -26.28 -10.29
N ILE A 271 -12.91 -25.17 -10.77
CA ILE A 271 -13.16 -23.99 -9.94
C ILE A 271 -14.14 -24.36 -8.81
N ALA A 272 -15.23 -25.06 -9.13
CA ALA A 272 -16.23 -25.46 -8.15
C ALA A 272 -15.64 -26.35 -7.05
N GLU A 273 -14.72 -27.26 -7.40
CA GLU A 273 -13.99 -28.12 -6.47
C GLU A 273 -13.09 -27.31 -5.54
N LEU A 274 -12.25 -26.41 -6.09
CA LEU A 274 -11.34 -25.58 -5.29
C LEU A 274 -12.06 -24.64 -4.33
N ILE A 275 -13.23 -24.11 -4.72
CA ILE A 275 -13.99 -23.18 -3.89
C ILE A 275 -15.06 -23.85 -3.04
N ALA A 276 -15.17 -25.19 -3.04
CA ALA A 276 -16.23 -25.91 -2.32
C ALA A 276 -16.23 -25.64 -0.81
N GLY A 277 -15.04 -25.52 -0.21
CA GLY A 277 -14.88 -25.16 1.20
C GLY A 277 -14.95 -23.66 1.50
N PHE A 278 -14.97 -22.81 0.47
CA PHE A 278 -14.88 -21.36 0.65
C PHE A 278 -16.25 -20.74 0.96
N ARG A 279 -16.37 -20.08 2.11
CA ARG A 279 -17.60 -19.40 2.52
C ARG A 279 -17.64 -17.96 1.99
N PHE A 280 -18.51 -17.73 1.02
CA PHE A 280 -18.80 -16.38 0.53
C PHE A 280 -19.81 -15.68 1.43
N ALA A 281 -19.49 -14.48 1.92
CA ALA A 281 -20.44 -13.66 2.64
C ALA A 281 -21.52 -13.08 1.69
N ALA A 282 -22.55 -12.49 2.28
CA ALA A 282 -23.53 -11.69 1.55
C ALA A 282 -22.87 -10.48 0.83
N GLY A 283 -23.64 -9.76 0.01
CA GLY A 283 -23.12 -8.58 -0.69
C GLY A 283 -22.08 -8.94 -1.77
N PHE A 284 -20.85 -8.43 -1.64
CA PHE A 284 -19.82 -8.61 -2.66
C PHE A 284 -19.38 -10.07 -2.79
N GLY A 285 -19.35 -10.84 -1.69
CA GLY A 285 -19.00 -12.26 -1.73
C GLY A 285 -19.89 -13.07 -2.69
N LYS A 286 -21.21 -12.82 -2.69
CA LYS A 286 -22.15 -13.45 -3.63
C LYS A 286 -21.85 -13.07 -5.09
N THR A 287 -21.51 -11.80 -5.33
CA THR A 287 -21.12 -11.32 -6.66
C THR A 287 -19.83 -12.00 -7.12
N LEU A 288 -18.82 -12.06 -6.26
CA LEU A 288 -17.54 -12.68 -6.55
C LEU A 288 -17.69 -14.18 -6.84
N ASN A 289 -18.45 -14.92 -6.02
CA ASN A 289 -18.74 -16.34 -6.23
C ASN A 289 -19.27 -16.61 -7.65
N ARG A 290 -20.21 -15.77 -8.11
CA ARG A 290 -20.79 -15.86 -9.45
C ARG A 290 -19.76 -15.58 -10.55
N LEU A 291 -18.88 -14.60 -10.35
CA LEU A 291 -17.84 -14.23 -11.30
C LEU A 291 -16.73 -15.29 -11.40
N VAL A 292 -16.19 -15.75 -10.26
CA VAL A 292 -15.09 -16.72 -10.25
C VAL A 292 -15.51 -18.06 -10.85
N ARG A 293 -16.76 -18.52 -10.60
CA ARG A 293 -17.34 -19.70 -11.26
C ARG A 293 -17.47 -19.55 -12.77
N HIS A 294 -17.37 -18.33 -13.29
CA HIS A 294 -17.36 -18.02 -14.71
C HIS A 294 -15.93 -17.83 -15.27
N GLY A 295 -14.89 -18.04 -14.46
CA GLY A 295 -13.50 -17.79 -14.86
C GLY A 295 -13.12 -16.31 -14.87
N ILE A 296 -13.94 -15.45 -14.24
CA ILE A 296 -13.74 -14.00 -14.19
C ILE A 296 -13.36 -13.60 -12.76
N GLY A 297 -12.16 -13.05 -12.59
CA GLY A 297 -11.68 -12.46 -11.35
C GLY A 297 -11.99 -10.98 -11.25
N VAL A 298 -12.17 -10.50 -10.02
CA VAL A 298 -12.09 -9.07 -9.70
C VAL A 298 -11.00 -8.91 -8.66
N HIS A 299 -10.15 -7.89 -8.81
CA HIS A 299 -9.16 -7.58 -7.80
C HIS A 299 -9.02 -6.05 -7.60
N HIS A 300 -9.07 -5.58 -6.36
CA HIS A 300 -8.75 -4.20 -5.98
C HIS A 300 -8.49 -4.10 -4.47
N ALA A 301 -7.85 -3.00 -4.04
CA ALA A 301 -7.50 -2.75 -2.64
C ALA A 301 -8.70 -2.61 -1.67
N GLY A 302 -9.92 -2.51 -2.21
CA GLY A 302 -11.17 -2.43 -1.43
C GLY A 302 -11.77 -3.78 -1.07
N MET A 303 -11.24 -4.90 -1.60
CA MET A 303 -11.72 -6.24 -1.29
C MET A 303 -11.16 -6.75 0.04
N LEU A 304 -11.96 -7.58 0.74
CA LEU A 304 -11.47 -8.33 1.91
C LEU A 304 -10.26 -9.20 1.55
N PRO A 305 -9.25 -9.33 2.44
CA PRO A 305 -8.06 -10.16 2.21
C PRO A 305 -8.38 -11.57 1.73
N LYS A 306 -9.34 -12.26 2.36
CA LYS A 306 -9.79 -13.61 1.97
C LYS A 306 -10.25 -13.72 0.51
N TYR A 307 -10.90 -12.67 -0.02
CA TYR A 307 -11.37 -12.66 -1.41
C TYR A 307 -10.24 -12.37 -2.39
N ARG A 308 -9.28 -11.51 -2.00
CA ARG A 308 -8.07 -11.28 -2.81
C ARG A 308 -7.27 -12.56 -2.96
N ARG A 309 -7.00 -13.26 -1.84
CA ARG A 309 -6.34 -14.57 -1.82
C ARG A 309 -7.02 -15.60 -2.70
N LEU A 310 -8.35 -15.71 -2.60
CA LEU A 310 -9.10 -16.64 -3.44
C LEU A 310 -8.87 -16.36 -4.94
N VAL A 311 -8.92 -15.09 -5.34
CA VAL A 311 -8.70 -14.68 -6.74
C VAL A 311 -7.26 -14.97 -7.16
N GLU A 312 -6.29 -14.71 -6.29
CA GLU A 312 -4.87 -14.99 -6.53
C GLU A 312 -4.62 -16.50 -6.72
N GLN A 313 -5.15 -17.34 -5.82
CA GLN A 313 -5.04 -18.80 -5.91
C GLN A 313 -5.66 -19.35 -7.20
N LEU A 314 -6.87 -18.91 -7.54
CA LEU A 314 -7.53 -19.35 -8.78
C LEU A 314 -6.79 -18.86 -10.04
N ALA A 315 -6.22 -17.67 -10.00
CA ALA A 315 -5.43 -17.13 -11.10
C ALA A 315 -4.09 -17.86 -11.26
N GLN A 316 -3.38 -18.16 -10.17
CA GLN A 316 -2.15 -18.96 -10.16
C GLN A 316 -2.39 -20.38 -10.67
N ALA A 317 -3.56 -20.97 -10.36
CA ALA A 317 -4.00 -22.25 -10.90
C ALA A 317 -4.40 -22.18 -12.40
N GLY A 318 -4.37 -21.00 -13.03
CA GLY A 318 -4.72 -20.82 -14.45
C GLY A 318 -6.22 -20.93 -14.75
N LEU A 319 -7.06 -20.82 -13.72
CA LEU A 319 -8.51 -21.01 -13.83
C LEU A 319 -9.27 -19.70 -14.10
N LEU A 320 -8.67 -18.54 -13.80
CA LEU A 320 -9.23 -17.24 -14.17
C LEU A 320 -8.62 -16.78 -15.49
N LYS A 321 -9.42 -16.72 -16.56
CA LYS A 321 -8.95 -16.26 -17.87
C LYS A 321 -9.02 -14.75 -18.03
N VAL A 322 -9.89 -14.10 -17.27
CA VAL A 322 -10.02 -12.64 -17.26
C VAL A 322 -10.02 -12.17 -15.82
N ILE A 323 -9.21 -11.15 -15.52
CA ILE A 323 -9.15 -10.52 -14.20
C ILE A 323 -9.35 -9.03 -14.41
N CYS A 324 -10.43 -8.47 -13.86
CA CYS A 324 -10.67 -7.03 -13.88
C CYS A 324 -10.15 -6.39 -12.60
N GLY A 325 -9.40 -5.30 -12.69
CA GLY A 325 -8.90 -4.63 -11.49
C GLY A 325 -8.35 -3.24 -11.70
N THR A 326 -7.95 -2.62 -10.59
CA THR A 326 -7.39 -1.26 -10.59
C THR A 326 -5.88 -1.24 -10.81
N ASP A 327 -5.31 -0.14 -11.29
CA ASP A 327 -3.85 0.03 -11.46
C ASP A 327 -3.00 -0.29 -10.20
N THR A 328 -3.59 -0.23 -9.00
CA THR A 328 -2.96 -0.68 -7.73
C THR A 328 -2.57 -2.16 -7.69
N LEU A 329 -3.15 -3.01 -8.52
CA LEU A 329 -2.65 -4.38 -8.76
C LEU A 329 -1.31 -4.42 -9.46
N GLY A 330 -1.01 -3.38 -10.25
CA GLY A 330 0.25 -3.23 -10.96
C GLY A 330 1.45 -3.15 -10.04
N VAL A 331 1.26 -3.10 -8.71
CA VAL A 331 2.31 -2.91 -7.72
C VAL A 331 2.60 -4.17 -6.88
N GLY A 332 1.70 -5.17 -6.74
CA GLY A 332 1.96 -6.21 -5.71
C GLY A 332 1.18 -7.51 -5.77
N ILE A 333 0.98 -8.11 -6.96
CA ILE A 333 0.48 -9.49 -7.05
C ILE A 333 1.32 -10.31 -8.04
N ASN A 334 1.75 -11.48 -7.57
CA ASN A 334 2.39 -12.52 -8.37
C ASN A 334 1.33 -13.43 -9.05
N VAL A 335 0.54 -12.86 -9.97
CA VAL A 335 -0.39 -13.62 -10.81
C VAL A 335 0.17 -13.73 -12.23
N PRO A 336 0.14 -14.92 -12.87
CA PRO A 336 0.49 -15.05 -14.29
C PRO A 336 -0.46 -14.19 -15.13
N ILE A 337 0.07 -13.24 -15.89
CA ILE A 337 -0.69 -12.38 -16.80
C ILE A 337 -0.05 -12.48 -18.18
N ARG A 338 -0.75 -13.04 -19.15
CA ARG A 338 -0.28 -13.12 -20.55
C ARG A 338 -0.47 -11.80 -21.28
N THR A 339 -1.60 -11.15 -21.00
CA THR A 339 -2.08 -9.97 -21.71
C THR A 339 -2.56 -8.91 -20.73
N VAL A 340 -2.17 -7.67 -20.94
CA VAL A 340 -2.70 -6.50 -20.22
C VAL A 340 -3.57 -5.70 -21.18
N LEU A 341 -4.78 -5.37 -20.76
CA LEU A 341 -5.73 -4.55 -21.52
C LEU A 341 -6.05 -3.27 -20.73
N LEU A 342 -5.60 -2.11 -21.20
CA LEU A 342 -5.90 -0.82 -20.61
C LEU A 342 -7.18 -0.25 -21.22
N THR A 343 -8.19 0.04 -20.38
CA THR A 343 -9.45 0.65 -20.87
C THR A 343 -9.39 2.17 -20.98
N ALA A 344 -8.37 2.80 -20.41
CA ALA A 344 -8.15 4.24 -20.49
C ALA A 344 -6.66 4.60 -20.38
N LEU A 345 -6.32 5.83 -20.78
CA LEU A 345 -4.97 6.43 -20.61
C LEU A 345 -4.99 7.66 -19.70
N SER A 346 -6.05 7.80 -18.91
CA SER A 346 -6.21 8.87 -17.92
C SER A 346 -6.73 8.30 -16.60
N LYS A 347 -6.33 8.92 -15.49
CA LYS A 347 -6.76 8.55 -14.13
C LYS A 347 -6.90 9.77 -13.22
N TYR A 348 -7.63 9.60 -12.13
CA TYR A 348 -7.75 10.60 -11.06
C TYR A 348 -6.57 10.49 -10.11
N ASP A 349 -5.85 11.59 -9.86
CA ASP A 349 -4.67 11.62 -8.98
C ASP A 349 -4.98 12.06 -7.54
N GLY A 350 -6.26 12.17 -7.19
CA GLY A 350 -6.72 12.69 -5.90
C GLY A 350 -7.13 14.16 -5.95
N VAL A 351 -6.75 14.89 -7.00
CA VAL A 351 -7.13 16.30 -7.21
C VAL A 351 -7.86 16.47 -8.53
N ARG A 352 -7.31 15.92 -9.62
CA ARG A 352 -7.87 16.05 -10.97
C ARG A 352 -7.68 14.77 -11.78
N THR A 353 -8.45 14.64 -12.84
CA THR A 353 -8.18 13.63 -13.87
C THR A 353 -7.03 14.11 -14.75
N ARG A 354 -6.00 13.29 -14.92
CA ARG A 354 -4.84 13.57 -15.80
C ARG A 354 -4.47 12.35 -16.63
N LEU A 355 -3.64 12.55 -17.65
CA LEU A 355 -3.05 11.45 -18.41
C LEU A 355 -2.08 10.64 -17.53
N LEU A 356 -1.94 9.36 -17.86
CA LEU A 356 -0.84 8.54 -17.34
C LEU A 356 0.50 9.15 -17.76
N ASN A 357 1.48 9.07 -16.87
CA ASN A 357 2.86 9.31 -17.25
C ASN A 357 3.50 8.04 -17.86
N SER A 358 4.69 8.19 -18.47
CA SER A 358 5.41 7.08 -19.11
C SER A 358 5.66 5.91 -18.14
N ARG A 359 6.08 6.22 -16.91
CA ARG A 359 6.39 5.22 -15.88
C ARG A 359 5.16 4.41 -15.46
N GLU A 360 4.04 5.07 -15.18
CA GLU A 360 2.77 4.45 -14.84
C GLU A 360 2.31 3.49 -15.96
N PHE A 361 2.40 3.94 -17.21
CA PHE A 361 2.05 3.11 -18.37
C PHE A 361 2.95 1.87 -18.47
N HIS A 362 4.27 2.04 -18.40
CA HIS A 362 5.23 0.94 -18.52
C HIS A 362 5.16 -0.03 -17.34
N GLN A 363 4.86 0.43 -16.13
CA GLN A 363 4.64 -0.45 -14.97
C GLN A 363 3.41 -1.34 -15.17
N ILE A 364 2.30 -0.77 -15.65
CA ILE A 364 1.07 -1.52 -15.92
C ILE A 364 1.30 -2.50 -17.09
N ALA A 365 1.84 -2.02 -18.20
CA ALA A 365 2.15 -2.82 -19.39
C ALA A 365 3.15 -3.94 -19.08
N GLY A 366 4.15 -3.67 -18.24
CA GLY A 366 5.21 -4.59 -17.82
C GLY A 366 4.72 -5.81 -17.03
N ARG A 367 3.42 -5.90 -16.72
CA ARG A 367 2.79 -7.09 -16.15
C ARG A 367 2.43 -8.13 -17.20
N ALA A 368 2.37 -7.78 -18.49
CA ALA A 368 2.05 -8.72 -19.56
C ALA A 368 3.24 -9.62 -19.89
N GLY A 369 2.99 -10.92 -20.06
CA GLY A 369 4.02 -11.92 -20.40
C GLY A 369 4.87 -12.29 -19.19
N ARG A 370 4.88 -13.58 -18.86
CA ARG A 370 5.62 -14.15 -17.72
C ARG A 370 6.75 -15.06 -18.20
N ALA A 371 7.96 -14.81 -17.69
CA ALA A 371 9.11 -15.68 -17.94
C ALA A 371 8.83 -17.11 -17.49
N GLY A 372 9.21 -18.09 -18.33
CA GLY A 372 8.96 -19.52 -18.10
C GLY A 372 7.58 -20.02 -18.53
N TYR A 373 6.63 -19.14 -18.87
CA TYR A 373 5.30 -19.51 -19.36
C TYR A 373 5.04 -18.97 -20.77
N ASP A 374 5.51 -17.76 -21.05
CA ASP A 374 5.21 -17.02 -22.27
C ASP A 374 6.48 -16.69 -23.06
N THR A 375 6.39 -16.67 -24.38
CA THR A 375 7.48 -16.23 -25.28
C THR A 375 7.43 -14.73 -25.59
N ALA A 376 6.28 -14.09 -25.36
CA ALA A 376 6.05 -12.66 -25.50
C ALA A 376 4.88 -12.25 -24.58
N GLY A 377 4.72 -10.97 -24.29
CA GLY A 377 3.54 -10.41 -23.62
C GLY A 377 2.72 -9.54 -24.58
N THR A 378 1.41 -9.48 -24.38
CA THR A 378 0.53 -8.64 -25.21
C THR A 378 0.01 -7.46 -24.38
N VAL A 379 0.10 -6.25 -24.92
CA VAL A 379 -0.46 -5.04 -24.31
C VAL A 379 -1.47 -4.44 -25.28
N VAL A 380 -2.73 -4.35 -24.85
CA VAL A 380 -3.82 -3.81 -25.64
C VAL A 380 -4.30 -2.51 -24.98
N VAL A 381 -4.36 -1.44 -25.76
CA VAL A 381 -4.94 -0.16 -25.33
C VAL A 381 -6.24 0.06 -26.09
N GLN A 382 -7.34 0.16 -25.35
CA GLN A 382 -8.65 0.42 -25.94
C GLN A 382 -8.81 1.90 -26.29
N ALA A 383 -9.41 2.18 -27.43
CA ALA A 383 -9.84 3.52 -27.79
C ALA A 383 -10.98 4.02 -26.85
N PRO A 384 -11.16 5.34 -26.68
CA PRO A 384 -12.27 5.86 -25.90
C PRO A 384 -13.63 5.40 -26.45
N GLU A 385 -14.63 5.18 -25.59
CA GLU A 385 -15.94 4.66 -26.01
C GLU A 385 -16.60 5.49 -27.11
N HIS A 386 -16.56 6.83 -27.01
CA HIS A 386 -17.10 7.72 -28.05
C HIS A 386 -16.35 7.58 -29.39
N VAL A 387 -15.06 7.22 -29.38
CA VAL A 387 -14.28 6.93 -30.61
C VAL A 387 -14.72 5.60 -31.20
N ILE A 388 -14.85 4.55 -30.39
CA ILE A 388 -15.35 3.22 -30.81
C ILE A 388 -16.74 3.34 -31.45
N GLU A 389 -17.65 4.07 -30.80
CA GLU A 389 -19.00 4.32 -31.32
C GLU A 389 -18.98 5.07 -32.66
N ASN A 390 -18.11 6.08 -32.78
CA ASN A 390 -17.94 6.83 -34.03
C ASN A 390 -17.38 5.96 -35.15
N VAL A 391 -16.40 5.10 -34.88
CA VAL A 391 -15.84 4.16 -35.86
C VAL A 391 -16.92 3.17 -36.32
N LYS A 392 -17.71 2.61 -35.39
CA LYS A 392 -18.82 1.70 -35.69
C LYS A 392 -19.92 2.38 -36.50
N ALA A 393 -20.27 3.63 -36.15
CA ALA A 393 -21.25 4.43 -36.90
C ALA A 393 -20.77 4.72 -38.33
N MET A 394 -19.49 5.06 -38.49
CA MET A 394 -18.88 5.29 -39.80
C MET A 394 -18.82 4.02 -40.63
N ALA A 395 -18.39 2.89 -40.06
CA ALA A 395 -18.37 1.60 -40.76
C ALA A 395 -19.76 1.19 -41.26
N LYS A 396 -20.79 1.37 -40.43
CA LYS A 396 -22.19 1.12 -40.82
C LYS A 396 -22.66 2.08 -41.92
N ALA A 397 -22.23 3.34 -41.88
CA ALA A 397 -22.55 4.33 -42.92
C ALA A 397 -21.85 3.99 -44.25
N THR A 398 -20.57 3.62 -44.23
CA THR A 398 -19.83 3.17 -45.42
C THR A 398 -20.45 1.90 -46.01
N ALA A 399 -20.83 0.93 -45.18
CA ALA A 399 -21.54 -0.27 -45.64
C ALA A 399 -22.89 0.04 -46.28
N LYS A 400 -23.60 1.10 -45.82
CA LYS A 400 -24.92 1.49 -46.32
C LYS A 400 -24.87 2.41 -47.54
N PHE A 401 -23.89 3.31 -47.61
CA PHE A 401 -23.84 4.41 -48.58
C PHE A 401 -22.62 4.36 -49.52
N GLY A 402 -21.74 3.37 -49.37
CA GLY A 402 -20.49 3.27 -50.13
C GLY A 402 -19.56 4.46 -49.86
N ASP A 403 -18.85 4.91 -50.89
CA ASP A 403 -17.92 6.05 -50.85
C ASP A 403 -18.59 7.43 -51.05
N ASP A 404 -19.92 7.53 -50.87
CA ASP A 404 -20.65 8.81 -50.96
C ASP A 404 -20.24 9.76 -49.82
N GLN A 405 -19.20 10.55 -50.05
CA GLN A 405 -18.62 11.46 -49.07
C GLN A 405 -19.62 12.46 -48.49
N LYS A 406 -20.67 12.82 -49.26
CA LYS A 406 -21.66 13.79 -48.81
C LYS A 406 -22.54 13.19 -47.71
N LYS A 407 -22.91 11.91 -47.84
CA LYS A 407 -23.66 11.17 -46.82
C LYS A 407 -22.80 10.74 -45.64
N LEU A 408 -21.54 10.36 -45.87
CA LEU A 408 -20.60 10.01 -44.81
C LEU A 408 -20.31 11.21 -43.87
N ARG A 409 -20.24 12.43 -44.40
CA ARG A 409 -20.07 13.65 -43.59
C ARG A 409 -21.29 14.02 -42.74
N GLN A 410 -22.48 13.48 -43.07
CA GLN A 410 -23.71 13.72 -42.31
C GLN A 410 -23.84 12.79 -41.09
N VAL A 411 -22.93 11.83 -40.91
CA VAL A 411 -22.93 10.95 -39.73
C VAL A 411 -22.61 11.79 -38.49
N VAL A 412 -23.58 11.88 -37.59
CA VAL A 412 -23.43 12.61 -36.32
C VAL A 412 -22.44 11.87 -35.43
N LYS A 413 -21.32 12.52 -35.13
CA LYS A 413 -20.31 11.97 -34.22
C LYS A 413 -20.70 12.22 -32.77
N ARG A 414 -20.59 11.19 -31.94
CA ARG A 414 -20.62 11.26 -30.49
C ARG A 414 -19.46 12.13 -30.00
N LYS A 415 -19.77 13.09 -29.14
CA LYS A 415 -18.77 13.96 -28.50
C LYS A 415 -18.18 13.26 -27.26
N PRO A 416 -16.96 13.62 -26.85
CA PRO A 416 -16.43 13.19 -25.55
C PRO A 416 -17.34 13.65 -24.40
N PRO A 417 -17.43 12.88 -23.30
CA PRO A 417 -18.18 13.29 -22.12
C PRO A 417 -17.55 14.54 -21.47
N GLU A 418 -18.34 15.25 -20.68
CA GLU A 418 -17.88 16.45 -19.97
C GLU A 418 -16.76 16.09 -18.95
N GLY A 419 -15.73 16.93 -18.86
CA GLY A 419 -14.55 16.65 -18.02
C GLY A 419 -13.61 15.58 -18.56
N PHE A 420 -13.83 15.05 -19.77
CA PHE A 420 -12.95 14.06 -20.39
C PHE A 420 -11.57 14.65 -20.72
N VAL A 421 -10.53 14.02 -20.17
CA VAL A 421 -9.16 14.31 -20.56
C VAL A 421 -8.90 13.67 -21.92
N SER A 422 -8.61 14.48 -22.93
CA SER A 422 -8.42 14.00 -24.30
C SER A 422 -7.21 13.06 -24.44
N TRP A 423 -7.47 11.85 -24.93
CA TRP A 423 -6.44 10.87 -25.32
C TRP A 423 -6.92 10.00 -26.48
N GLY A 424 -5.98 9.41 -27.21
CA GLY A 424 -6.24 8.51 -28.33
C GLY A 424 -4.94 7.88 -28.84
N GLU A 425 -4.93 7.41 -30.09
CA GLU A 425 -3.76 6.75 -30.69
C GLU A 425 -2.45 7.56 -30.60
N PRO A 426 -2.43 8.91 -30.79
CA PRO A 426 -1.19 9.68 -30.62
C PRO A 426 -0.66 9.65 -29.19
N THR A 427 -1.55 9.72 -28.19
CA THR A 427 -1.18 9.61 -26.77
C THR A 427 -0.63 8.23 -26.46
N TYR A 428 -1.26 7.18 -26.99
CA TYR A 428 -0.79 5.80 -26.90
C TYR A 428 0.61 5.64 -27.47
N LYS A 429 0.86 6.07 -28.73
CA LYS A 429 2.19 5.97 -29.37
C LYS A 429 3.25 6.68 -28.55
N ARG A 430 2.96 7.91 -28.11
CA ARG A 430 3.85 8.66 -27.24
C ARG A 430 4.19 7.89 -25.97
N LEU A 431 3.21 7.28 -25.28
CA LEU A 431 3.46 6.53 -24.04
C LEU A 431 4.31 5.28 -24.28
N VAL A 432 4.09 4.56 -25.39
CA VAL A 432 4.90 3.40 -25.78
C VAL A 432 6.35 3.81 -26.06
N ASP A 433 6.55 4.90 -26.81
CA ASP A 433 7.88 5.35 -27.24
C ASP A 433 8.63 6.18 -26.18
N SER A 434 7.96 6.57 -25.08
CA SER A 434 8.56 7.44 -24.07
C SER A 434 9.56 6.69 -23.20
N VAL A 435 10.73 7.31 -23.00
CA VAL A 435 11.70 6.90 -21.98
C VAL A 435 11.26 7.43 -20.60
N PRO A 436 11.49 6.71 -19.49
CA PRO A 436 11.19 7.22 -18.16
C PRO A 436 11.97 8.50 -17.83
N ASP A 437 11.29 9.48 -17.23
CA ASP A 437 11.92 10.73 -16.78
C ASP A 437 12.91 10.48 -15.62
N PRO A 438 13.94 11.33 -15.47
CA PRO A 438 14.80 11.33 -14.29
C PRO A 438 13.99 11.48 -13.00
N LEU A 439 14.49 10.91 -11.91
CA LEU A 439 13.85 11.07 -10.61
C LEU A 439 13.96 12.53 -10.12
N THR A 440 12.92 13.01 -9.48
CA THR A 440 12.82 14.35 -8.89
C THR A 440 12.75 14.24 -7.38
N SER A 441 13.41 15.15 -6.65
CA SER A 441 13.34 15.18 -5.19
C SER A 441 11.95 15.64 -4.73
N SER A 442 11.52 15.11 -3.59
CA SER A 442 10.32 15.55 -2.88
C SER A 442 10.57 15.41 -1.38
N PHE A 443 11.34 16.36 -0.84
CA PHE A 443 11.70 16.41 0.58
C PHE A 443 10.81 17.37 1.36
N THR A 444 10.54 17.04 2.62
CA THR A 444 9.82 17.90 3.55
C THR A 444 10.51 17.87 4.92
N VAL A 445 10.19 18.83 5.78
CA VAL A 445 10.57 18.82 7.19
C VAL A 445 9.32 18.91 8.05
N THR A 446 9.24 18.04 9.05
CA THR A 446 8.13 17.94 10.00
C THR A 446 8.65 17.98 11.42
N HIS A 447 7.76 18.19 12.39
CA HIS A 447 8.11 18.12 13.81
C HIS A 447 8.71 16.76 14.19
N ALA A 448 8.09 15.70 13.67
CA ALA A 448 8.50 14.32 13.81
C ALA A 448 9.99 14.09 13.48
N MET A 449 10.44 14.62 12.34
CA MET A 449 11.82 14.49 11.89
C MET A 449 12.79 15.19 12.84
N LEU A 450 12.47 16.41 13.26
CA LEU A 450 13.34 17.16 14.16
C LEU A 450 13.41 16.52 15.55
N MET A 451 12.32 15.94 16.04
CA MET A 451 12.34 15.19 17.30
C MET A 451 13.22 13.95 17.22
N ASN A 452 13.10 13.12 16.17
CA ASN A 452 13.99 11.97 15.98
C ASN A 452 15.47 12.40 15.93
N LEU A 453 15.79 13.51 15.26
CA LEU A 453 17.16 14.04 15.23
C LEU A 453 17.64 14.52 16.60
N MET A 454 16.74 15.04 17.45
CA MET A 454 17.07 15.47 18.82
C MET A 454 17.27 14.29 19.78
N GLU A 455 16.69 13.13 19.49
CA GLU A 455 16.96 11.89 20.23
C GLU A 455 18.34 11.31 19.93
N ARG A 456 18.93 11.63 18.78
CA ARG A 456 20.24 11.13 18.40
C ARG A 456 21.33 11.64 19.36
N PRO A 457 22.35 10.84 19.69
CA PRO A 457 23.56 11.36 20.34
C PRO A 457 24.26 12.40 19.46
N GLY A 458 24.89 13.41 20.07
CA GLY A 458 25.58 14.49 19.35
C GLY A 458 24.80 15.80 19.29
N ASP A 459 25.28 16.73 18.48
CA ASP A 459 24.68 18.06 18.32
C ASP A 459 23.54 18.02 17.28
N PRO A 460 22.27 18.10 17.69
CA PRO A 460 21.14 17.97 16.78
C PRO A 460 21.02 19.15 15.81
N PHE A 461 21.62 20.30 16.11
CA PHE A 461 21.70 21.40 15.15
C PHE A 461 22.61 21.07 13.98
N LYS A 462 23.75 20.42 14.24
CA LYS A 462 24.66 19.97 13.18
C LYS A 462 24.00 18.89 12.34
N ALA A 463 23.33 17.93 12.98
CA ALA A 463 22.59 16.87 12.28
C ALA A 463 21.48 17.46 11.39
N ALA A 464 20.59 18.30 11.95
CA ALA A 464 19.52 18.94 11.19
C ALA A 464 20.06 19.85 10.08
N ARG A 465 21.12 20.62 10.34
CA ARG A 465 21.75 21.45 9.31
C ARG A 465 22.24 20.59 8.15
N ARG A 466 22.98 19.51 8.44
CA ARG A 466 23.49 18.58 7.43
C ARG A 466 22.36 18.04 6.57
N LEU A 467 21.35 17.42 7.17
CA LEU A 467 20.17 16.88 6.48
C LEU A 467 19.47 17.93 5.61
N LEU A 468 19.29 19.15 6.12
CA LEU A 468 18.59 20.23 5.43
C LEU A 468 19.43 20.91 4.33
N THR A 469 20.75 20.77 4.33
CA THR A 469 21.64 21.32 3.30
C THR A 469 22.12 20.29 2.28
N GLU A 470 22.13 19.01 2.64
CA GLU A 470 22.61 17.91 1.78
C GLU A 470 21.47 17.15 1.09
N ASN A 471 20.21 17.38 1.47
CA ASN A 471 19.09 16.85 0.69
C ASN A 471 19.13 17.37 -0.76
N HIS A 472 18.55 16.57 -1.66
CA HIS A 472 18.62 16.77 -3.10
C HIS A 472 17.59 17.80 -3.62
N GLU A 473 16.99 18.61 -2.75
CA GLU A 473 16.19 19.76 -3.19
C GLU A 473 17.10 20.88 -3.73
N PRO A 474 16.59 21.73 -4.64
CA PRO A 474 17.30 22.94 -5.06
C PRO A 474 17.62 23.85 -3.87
N ARG A 475 18.70 24.63 -3.98
CA ARG A 475 19.17 25.51 -2.89
C ARG A 475 18.10 26.46 -2.35
N SER A 476 17.22 26.97 -3.21
CA SER A 476 16.09 27.81 -2.81
C SER A 476 15.11 27.08 -1.89
N SER A 477 14.80 25.82 -2.21
CA SER A 477 13.91 24.96 -1.43
C SER A 477 14.58 24.54 -0.13
N GLN A 478 15.86 24.18 -0.14
CA GLN A 478 16.63 23.93 1.08
C GLN A 478 16.56 25.10 2.07
N LEU A 479 16.73 26.35 1.59
CA LEU A 479 16.62 27.53 2.45
C LEU A 479 15.22 27.72 3.02
N GLN A 480 14.17 27.37 2.27
CA GLN A 480 12.79 27.38 2.78
C GLN A 480 12.58 26.30 3.84
N LEU A 481 13.09 25.09 3.62
CA LEU A 481 13.04 23.99 4.58
C LEU A 481 13.79 24.36 5.86
N MET A 482 14.96 24.98 5.78
CA MET A 482 15.69 25.49 6.94
C MET A 482 14.90 26.54 7.72
N LYS A 483 14.23 27.47 7.03
CA LYS A 483 13.33 28.45 7.68
C LYS A 483 12.16 27.74 8.38
N LYS A 484 11.54 26.75 7.73
CA LYS A 484 10.47 25.94 8.32
C LYS A 484 10.96 25.20 9.56
N ALA A 485 12.12 24.55 9.49
CA ALA A 485 12.73 23.84 10.60
C ALA A 485 13.04 24.76 11.80
N LEU A 486 13.51 25.98 11.55
CA LEU A 486 13.71 26.99 12.60
C LEU A 486 12.40 27.46 13.23
N GLY A 487 11.33 27.57 12.43
CA GLY A 487 9.97 27.84 12.93
C GLY A 487 9.53 26.74 13.89
N ILE A 488 9.56 25.49 13.42
CA ILE A 488 9.25 24.28 14.20
C ILE A 488 10.06 24.25 15.51
N TYR A 489 11.37 24.45 15.45
CA TYR A 489 12.22 24.43 16.65
C TYR A 489 11.83 25.51 17.67
N ARG A 490 11.51 26.73 17.20
CA ARG A 490 11.07 27.81 18.09
C ARG A 490 9.72 27.49 18.74
N GLU A 491 8.83 26.86 18.00
CA GLU A 491 7.54 26.40 18.51
C GLU A 491 7.75 25.32 19.58
N LEU A 492 8.58 24.30 19.32
CA LEU A 492 8.92 23.25 20.28
C LEU A 492 9.58 23.80 21.56
N LEU A 493 10.47 24.80 21.45
CA LEU A 493 11.04 25.49 22.61
C LEU A 493 9.99 26.27 23.39
N ALA A 494 9.14 27.04 22.71
CA ALA A 494 8.11 27.86 23.35
C ALA A 494 7.07 27.02 24.10
N ALA A 495 6.78 25.83 23.57
CA ALA A 495 5.91 24.84 24.18
C ALA A 495 6.58 24.02 25.30
N GLY A 496 7.88 24.22 25.57
CA GLY A 496 8.61 23.50 26.61
C GLY A 496 8.85 22.01 26.31
N VAL A 497 8.70 21.59 25.05
CA VAL A 497 8.94 20.21 24.55
C VAL A 497 10.41 19.93 24.38
N VAL A 498 11.13 20.98 24.00
CA VAL A 498 12.57 20.99 23.85
C VAL A 498 13.12 21.97 24.87
N GLU A 499 14.15 21.54 25.59
CA GLU A 499 14.89 22.38 26.52
C GLU A 499 16.35 22.46 26.08
N ARG A 500 16.95 23.65 26.24
CA ARG A 500 18.39 23.82 26.01
C ARG A 500 19.15 23.32 27.21
N ILE A 501 20.12 22.42 26.99
CA ILE A 501 20.97 21.90 28.05
C ILE A 501 21.99 22.96 28.44
N PRO A 502 22.03 23.42 29.70
CA PRO A 502 23.08 24.32 30.18
C PRO A 502 24.46 23.72 29.94
N ALA A 503 25.46 24.54 29.59
CA ALA A 503 26.80 24.06 29.23
C ALA A 503 27.45 23.16 30.31
N GLU A 504 27.07 23.37 31.57
CA GLU A 504 27.56 22.65 32.75
C GLU A 504 26.94 21.25 32.90
N GLU A 505 25.78 21.01 32.30
CA GLU A 505 25.03 19.75 32.32
C GLU A 505 25.19 18.94 31.02
N GLN A 506 25.95 19.45 30.05
CA GLN A 506 26.17 18.75 28.79
C GLN A 506 27.04 17.52 29.04
N GLY A 507 26.49 16.36 28.72
CA GLY A 507 27.18 15.09 28.82
C GLY A 507 28.28 14.91 27.76
N PRO A 508 29.06 13.83 27.85
CA PRO A 508 30.06 13.49 26.84
C PRO A 508 29.46 13.14 25.46
N ASP A 509 28.14 12.98 25.38
CA ASP A 509 27.40 12.74 24.14
C ASP A 509 27.24 14.01 23.27
N GLY A 510 27.60 15.19 23.77
CA GLY A 510 27.62 16.44 23.00
C GLY A 510 26.23 17.01 22.68
N ARG A 511 25.18 16.56 23.37
CA ARG A 511 23.82 17.09 23.18
C ARG A 511 23.71 18.51 23.71
N THR A 512 23.10 19.39 22.91
CA THR A 512 22.88 20.80 23.24
C THR A 512 21.43 21.10 23.62
N VAL A 513 20.52 20.19 23.30
CA VAL A 513 19.10 20.23 23.66
C VAL A 513 18.64 18.85 24.11
N ARG A 514 17.60 18.78 24.93
CA ARG A 514 16.92 17.54 25.32
C ARG A 514 15.42 17.67 25.06
N LEU A 515 14.78 16.55 24.75
CA LEU A 515 13.32 16.46 24.78
C LEU A 515 12.87 16.31 26.23
N THR A 516 11.89 17.12 26.65
CA THR A 516 11.28 17.04 27.98
C THR A 516 10.19 15.96 28.06
N VAL A 517 9.75 15.49 26.90
CA VAL A 517 8.82 14.37 26.73
C VAL A 517 9.61 13.10 26.40
N HIS A 518 9.37 12.04 27.17
CA HIS A 518 9.82 10.71 26.79
C HIS A 518 8.95 10.21 25.64
N LEU A 519 9.46 10.30 24.41
CA LEU A 519 8.91 9.52 23.31
C LEU A 519 9.20 8.06 23.65
N GLN A 520 8.17 7.21 23.72
CA GLN A 520 8.38 5.77 23.86
C GLN A 520 9.30 5.28 22.71
N PRO A 521 10.12 4.22 22.89
CA PRO A 521 10.96 3.68 21.81
C PRO A 521 10.15 3.31 20.55
N ASN A 522 8.89 2.91 20.77
CA ASN A 522 7.85 2.66 19.78
C ASN A 522 6.76 3.75 19.75
N PHE A 523 7.06 4.97 20.19
CA PHE A 523 6.30 6.16 19.82
C PHE A 523 6.53 6.33 18.32
N ALA A 524 5.80 5.49 17.59
CA ALA A 524 5.72 5.59 16.17
C ALA A 524 4.99 6.90 15.93
N LEU A 525 5.64 7.74 15.14
CA LEU A 525 5.09 8.93 14.52
C LEU A 525 3.91 8.59 13.57
N ASN A 526 3.30 7.41 13.72
CA ASN A 526 2.14 6.90 13.00
C ASN A 526 0.82 7.25 13.71
N GLN A 527 0.81 7.51 15.02
CA GLN A 527 -0.34 8.03 15.77
C GLN A 527 0.02 9.30 16.55
N PRO A 528 0.34 10.39 15.83
CA PRO A 528 0.78 11.65 16.43
C PRO A 528 -0.28 12.29 17.32
N LEU A 529 -1.54 11.90 17.18
CA LEU A 529 -2.68 12.38 17.94
C LEU A 529 -2.97 11.57 19.22
N SER A 530 -2.25 10.47 19.50
CA SER A 530 -2.48 9.68 20.73
C SER A 530 -2.25 10.45 22.03
N PRO A 531 -1.24 11.35 22.16
CA PRO A 531 -1.11 12.20 23.34
C PRO A 531 -2.30 13.14 23.54
N PHE A 532 -2.86 13.67 22.45
CA PHE A 532 -4.09 14.46 22.50
C PHE A 532 -5.28 13.60 22.92
N ALA A 533 -5.40 12.38 22.38
CA ALA A 533 -6.48 11.47 22.76
C ALA A 533 -6.50 11.23 24.27
N LEU A 534 -5.35 10.91 24.87
CA LEU A 534 -5.20 10.74 26.32
C LEU A 534 -5.68 11.96 27.11
N ALA A 535 -5.22 13.16 26.73
CA ALA A 535 -5.66 14.40 27.38
C ALA A 535 -7.16 14.66 27.18
N ALA A 536 -7.72 14.30 26.02
CA ALA A 536 -9.15 14.44 25.75
C ALA A 536 -10.00 13.44 26.55
N LEU A 537 -9.48 12.28 26.93
CA LEU A 537 -10.19 11.33 27.80
C LEU A 537 -10.44 11.93 29.19
N GLU A 538 -9.55 12.79 29.70
CA GLU A 538 -9.71 13.48 30.98
C GLU A 538 -10.86 14.49 30.99
N LEU A 539 -11.34 14.91 29.81
CA LEU A 539 -12.49 15.80 29.66
C LEU A 539 -13.84 15.07 29.74
N LEU A 540 -13.82 13.74 29.70
CA LEU A 540 -15.03 12.93 29.75
C LEU A 540 -15.47 12.69 31.20
N ASP A 541 -16.79 12.68 31.43
CA ASP A 541 -17.36 12.28 32.71
C ASP A 541 -17.37 10.75 32.83
N PRO A 542 -16.58 10.14 33.75
CA PRO A 542 -16.50 8.68 33.90
C PRO A 542 -17.83 8.05 34.36
N GLU A 543 -18.69 8.82 35.01
CA GLU A 543 -20.00 8.36 35.49
C GLU A 543 -21.09 8.45 34.41
N SER A 544 -20.77 9.03 33.24
CA SER A 544 -21.73 9.15 32.15
C SER A 544 -22.11 7.76 31.61
N PRO A 545 -23.41 7.50 31.36
CA PRO A 545 -23.85 6.31 30.63
C PRO A 545 -23.27 6.21 29.21
N SER A 546 -22.89 7.34 28.60
CA SER A 546 -22.28 7.38 27.27
C SER A 546 -20.76 7.24 27.28
N TYR A 547 -20.11 7.13 28.44
CA TYR A 547 -18.66 7.17 28.58
C TYR A 547 -17.94 6.24 27.61
N ALA A 548 -18.31 4.96 27.53
CA ALA A 548 -17.67 4.01 26.60
C ALA A 548 -17.74 4.48 25.13
N LEU A 549 -18.87 5.02 24.69
CA LEU A 549 -19.07 5.53 23.33
C LEU A 549 -18.33 6.85 23.08
N ASP A 550 -18.18 7.66 24.13
CA ASP A 550 -17.46 8.92 24.07
C ASP A 550 -15.95 8.67 24.00
N VAL A 551 -15.43 7.69 24.75
CA VAL A 551 -14.04 7.20 24.63
C VAL A 551 -13.78 6.69 23.22
N VAL A 552 -14.67 5.85 22.67
CA VAL A 552 -14.56 5.38 21.28
C VAL A 552 -14.55 6.56 20.30
N TYR A 553 -15.41 7.55 20.49
CA TYR A 553 -15.47 8.73 19.64
C TYR A 553 -14.18 9.57 19.69
N VAL A 554 -13.57 9.74 20.87
CA VAL A 554 -12.27 10.41 21.02
C VAL A 554 -11.21 9.68 20.21
N ILE A 555 -11.10 8.36 20.38
CA ILE A 555 -10.12 7.56 19.64
C ILE A 555 -10.39 7.62 18.14
N GLU A 556 -11.63 7.39 17.69
CA GLU A 556 -12.01 7.47 16.28
C GLU A 556 -11.67 8.84 15.68
N SER A 557 -11.81 9.93 16.44
CA SER A 557 -11.51 11.28 15.97
C SER A 557 -10.03 11.50 15.63
N THR A 558 -9.14 10.69 16.20
CA THR A 558 -7.69 10.72 15.93
C THR A 558 -7.25 9.91 14.72
N LEU A 559 -8.12 9.02 14.20
CA LEU A 559 -7.81 8.17 13.05
C LEU A 559 -7.91 8.92 11.72
N GLU A 560 -7.31 8.37 10.66
CA GLU A 560 -7.50 8.89 9.30
C GLU A 560 -8.97 8.88 8.86
N LYS A 561 -9.36 9.81 7.97
CA LYS A 561 -10.72 9.93 7.44
C LYS A 561 -11.02 8.79 6.45
N PRO A 562 -11.91 7.81 6.75
CA PRO A 562 -12.29 6.78 5.79
C PRO A 562 -13.29 7.36 4.79
N ARG A 563 -12.80 8.11 3.80
CA ARG A 563 -13.61 8.94 2.88
C ARG A 563 -14.83 8.20 2.32
N GLN A 564 -14.67 6.95 1.90
CA GLN A 564 -15.75 6.13 1.34
C GLN A 564 -16.87 5.84 2.35
N ILE A 565 -16.53 5.61 3.62
CA ILE A 565 -17.50 5.36 4.69
C ILE A 565 -18.24 6.66 5.02
N LEU A 566 -17.48 7.75 5.24
CA LEU A 566 -18.05 9.06 5.59
C LEU A 566 -18.95 9.61 4.47
N SER A 567 -18.55 9.47 3.21
CA SER A 567 -19.38 9.85 2.07
C SER A 567 -20.67 9.01 2.00
N ALA A 568 -20.63 7.73 2.36
CA ALA A 568 -21.82 6.87 2.39
C ALA A 568 -22.77 7.24 3.54
N GLN A 569 -22.23 7.50 4.74
CA GLN A 569 -22.99 7.99 5.88
C GLN A 569 -23.65 9.34 5.57
N GLN A 570 -22.90 10.30 5.02
CA GLN A 570 -23.43 11.60 4.62
C GLN A 570 -24.52 11.46 3.56
N LYS A 571 -24.31 10.62 2.53
CA LYS A 571 -25.33 10.37 1.50
C LYS A 571 -26.62 9.80 2.10
N LYS A 572 -26.51 8.89 3.06
CA LYS A 572 -27.65 8.31 3.79
C LYS A 572 -28.38 9.38 4.61
N ALA A 573 -27.64 10.13 5.43
CA ALA A 573 -28.18 11.21 6.26
C ALA A 573 -28.90 12.29 5.43
N ARG A 574 -28.30 12.71 4.30
CA ARG A 574 -28.94 13.63 3.35
C ARG A 574 -30.23 13.04 2.76
N GLY A 575 -30.23 11.74 2.44
CA GLY A 575 -31.43 11.05 1.96
C GLY A 575 -32.57 11.02 2.97
N GLU A 576 -32.25 10.74 4.24
CA GLU A 576 -33.20 10.75 5.36
C GLU A 576 -33.71 12.16 5.65
N ALA A 577 -32.82 13.16 5.67
CA ALA A 577 -33.19 14.57 5.81
C ALA A 577 -34.12 15.05 4.69
N ILE A 578 -33.84 14.71 3.42
CA ILE A 578 -34.73 15.01 2.30
C ILE A 578 -36.12 14.41 2.52
N ALA A 579 -36.18 13.16 2.98
CA ALA A 579 -37.45 12.46 3.20
C ALA A 579 -38.25 13.10 4.35
N ALA A 580 -37.59 13.46 5.45
CA ALA A 580 -38.21 14.16 6.58
C ALA A 580 -38.71 15.56 6.17
N MET A 581 -37.86 16.38 5.53
CA MET A 581 -38.24 17.72 5.07
C MET A 581 -39.37 17.69 4.03
N LYS A 582 -39.46 16.62 3.22
CA LYS A 582 -40.61 16.37 2.32
C LYS A 582 -41.89 16.09 3.10
N ALA A 583 -41.81 15.30 4.17
CA ALA A 583 -42.95 15.01 5.03
C ALA A 583 -43.43 16.26 5.78
N ASP A 584 -42.50 17.13 6.17
CA ASP A 584 -42.77 18.39 6.87
C ASP A 584 -43.23 19.54 5.95
N GLY A 585 -43.31 19.30 4.63
CA GLY A 585 -43.80 20.28 3.65
C GLY A 585 -42.84 21.44 3.37
N ILE A 586 -41.54 21.27 3.62
CA ILE A 586 -40.54 22.33 3.41
C ILE A 586 -40.31 22.55 1.91
N GLU A 587 -40.28 23.82 1.51
CA GLU A 587 -40.08 24.25 0.12
C GLU A 587 -38.74 23.79 -0.47
N TYR A 588 -38.67 23.62 -1.79
CA TYR A 588 -37.49 23.07 -2.46
C TYR A 588 -36.20 23.85 -2.20
N ASP A 589 -36.23 25.17 -2.32
CA ASP A 589 -35.04 26.01 -2.14
C ASP A 589 -34.55 26.00 -0.68
N GLN A 590 -35.49 25.98 0.28
CA GLN A 590 -35.16 25.86 1.70
C GLN A 590 -34.56 24.50 2.04
N ARG A 591 -35.08 23.41 1.45
CA ARG A 591 -34.48 22.08 1.59
C ARG A 591 -33.06 22.04 1.05
N MET A 592 -32.81 22.64 -0.11
CA MET A 592 -31.48 22.63 -0.70
C MET A 592 -30.46 23.37 0.18
N ALA A 593 -30.84 24.50 0.79
CA ALA A 593 -30.01 25.21 1.76
C ALA A 593 -29.73 24.36 3.01
N MET A 594 -30.77 23.78 3.64
CA MET A 594 -30.60 22.93 4.83
C MET A 594 -29.77 21.67 4.54
N LEU A 595 -29.82 21.15 3.31
CA LEU A 595 -29.05 19.98 2.90
C LEU A 595 -27.56 20.21 2.74
N GLU A 596 -27.10 21.47 2.63
CA GLU A 596 -25.67 21.79 2.63
C GLU A 596 -25.06 21.60 4.03
N GLU A 597 -25.85 21.79 5.08
CA GLU A 597 -25.43 21.62 6.48
C GLU A 597 -25.45 20.16 6.96
N VAL A 598 -26.15 19.27 6.24
CA VAL A 598 -26.26 17.85 6.62
C VAL A 598 -24.94 17.11 6.37
N THR A 599 -24.30 16.72 7.46
CA THR A 599 -23.08 15.92 7.51
C THR A 599 -23.33 14.53 8.11
N TYR A 600 -22.26 13.73 8.27
CA TYR A 600 -22.26 12.47 9.02
C TYR A 600 -22.21 12.74 10.55
N PRO A 601 -22.56 11.76 11.41
CA PRO A 601 -22.66 11.97 12.86
C PRO A 601 -21.33 12.38 13.53
N GLN A 602 -21.38 13.48 14.29
CA GLN A 602 -20.23 14.12 14.94
C GLN A 602 -20.56 14.63 16.38
N PRO A 603 -21.04 13.76 17.30
CA PRO A 603 -21.63 14.15 18.59
C PRO A 603 -20.75 15.04 19.49
N LEU A 604 -19.44 14.80 19.57
CA LEU A 604 -18.52 15.60 20.41
C LEU A 604 -17.60 16.52 19.60
N ALA A 605 -17.92 16.82 18.33
CA ALA A 605 -17.01 17.59 17.48
C ALA A 605 -16.68 18.99 18.02
N GLY A 606 -17.66 19.69 18.61
CA GLY A 606 -17.42 21.01 19.19
C GLY A 606 -16.37 20.97 20.30
N ILE A 607 -16.61 20.13 21.32
CA ILE A 607 -15.73 19.97 22.49
C ILE A 607 -14.33 19.51 22.06
N LEU A 608 -14.23 18.51 21.18
CA LEU A 608 -12.93 18.00 20.76
C LEU A 608 -12.16 18.98 19.87
N THR A 609 -12.84 19.74 19.02
CA THR A 609 -12.17 20.76 18.19
C THR A 609 -11.61 21.88 19.06
N GLU A 610 -12.39 22.35 20.05
CA GLU A 610 -11.92 23.35 21.00
C GLU A 610 -10.76 22.83 21.86
N ALA A 611 -10.90 21.62 22.41
CA ALA A 611 -9.83 20.96 23.16
C ALA A 611 -8.56 20.79 22.32
N PHE A 612 -8.70 20.41 21.06
CA PHE A 612 -7.59 20.25 20.13
C PHE A 612 -6.90 21.58 19.82
N ASP A 613 -7.65 22.67 19.63
CA ASP A 613 -7.09 24.00 19.42
C ASP A 613 -6.34 24.52 20.65
N VAL A 614 -6.81 24.19 21.85
CA VAL A 614 -6.08 24.47 23.10
C VAL A 614 -4.83 23.61 23.20
N TYR A 615 -4.95 22.29 22.98
CA TYR A 615 -3.84 21.34 23.07
C TYR A 615 -2.73 21.68 22.08
N ARG A 616 -3.08 22.03 20.83
CA ARG A 616 -2.12 22.43 19.78
C ARG A 616 -1.27 23.64 20.17
N LYS A 617 -1.76 24.54 21.03
CA LYS A 617 -0.96 25.67 21.56
C LYS A 617 0.15 25.18 22.50
N ALA A 618 -0.12 24.14 23.29
CA ALA A 618 0.84 23.51 24.20
C ALA A 618 1.65 22.39 23.51
N ALA A 619 1.16 21.86 22.39
CA ALA A 619 1.79 20.79 21.63
C ALA A 619 1.90 21.10 20.13
N PRO A 620 2.81 22.00 19.72
CA PRO A 620 2.91 22.47 18.33
C PRO A 620 3.19 21.36 17.31
N TRP A 621 3.82 20.25 17.74
CA TRP A 621 4.10 19.10 16.87
C TRP A 621 2.87 18.40 16.33
N ILE A 622 1.72 18.62 16.95
CA ILE A 622 0.44 18.14 16.48
C ILE A 622 -0.19 19.09 15.44
N GLY A 623 0.36 20.29 15.25
CA GLY A 623 -0.12 21.27 14.28
C GLY A 623 -0.02 20.84 12.82
N ASP A 624 0.83 19.85 12.50
CA ASP A 624 0.90 19.22 11.17
C ASP A 624 -0.27 18.23 10.92
N PHE A 625 -1.11 17.96 11.93
CA PHE A 625 -2.20 16.99 11.88
C PHE A 625 -3.56 17.66 12.07
N GLU A 626 -4.58 17.10 11.42
CA GLU A 626 -5.97 17.53 11.58
C GLU A 626 -6.72 16.52 12.43
N LEU A 627 -7.42 17.01 13.46
CA LEU A 627 -8.45 16.21 14.11
C LEU A 627 -9.58 15.94 13.11
N ALA A 628 -10.11 14.72 13.13
CA ALA A 628 -11.14 14.28 12.20
C ALA A 628 -12.35 13.72 12.95
N PRO A 629 -13.18 14.56 13.60
CA PRO A 629 -14.34 14.10 14.35
C PRO A 629 -15.27 13.27 13.47
N LYS A 630 -15.60 12.04 13.89
CA LYS A 630 -16.41 11.08 13.12
C LYS A 630 -16.90 9.92 13.99
N SER A 631 -18.00 9.30 13.57
CA SER A 631 -18.57 8.12 14.24
C SER A 631 -18.74 6.99 13.23
N VAL A 632 -17.93 5.95 13.32
CA VAL A 632 -18.06 4.75 12.49
C VAL A 632 -18.22 3.52 13.38
N ILE A 633 -17.28 3.29 14.30
CA ILE A 633 -17.39 2.23 15.32
C ILE A 633 -18.55 2.54 16.26
N ARG A 634 -18.65 3.79 16.74
CA ARG A 634 -19.77 4.23 17.57
C ARG A 634 -21.13 4.01 16.90
N ASP A 635 -21.27 4.44 15.65
CA ASP A 635 -22.52 4.29 14.87
C ASP A 635 -22.88 2.82 14.63
N MET A 636 -21.86 1.98 14.36
CA MET A 636 -22.04 0.53 14.22
C MET A 636 -22.52 -0.13 15.52
N TYR A 637 -21.95 0.27 16.66
CA TYR A 637 -22.31 -0.23 17.98
C TYR A 637 -23.69 0.26 18.44
N GLU A 638 -23.97 1.56 18.33
CA GLU A 638 -25.27 2.16 18.70
C GLU A 638 -26.45 1.55 17.92
N ARG A 639 -26.19 1.09 16.69
CA ARG A 639 -27.18 0.41 15.84
C ARG A 639 -27.21 -1.11 16.00
N ALA A 640 -26.35 -1.66 16.85
CA ALA A 640 -26.16 -3.10 17.05
C ALA A 640 -25.94 -3.87 15.73
N MET A 641 -25.19 -3.28 14.79
CA MET A 641 -24.95 -3.87 13.48
C MET A 641 -23.74 -4.79 13.51
N ASN A 642 -23.85 -5.97 12.90
CA ASN A 642 -22.66 -6.74 12.52
C ASN A 642 -22.00 -6.17 11.25
N PHE A 643 -20.81 -6.68 10.90
CA PHE A 643 -20.05 -6.22 9.74
C PHE A 643 -20.86 -6.23 8.44
N GLY A 644 -21.58 -7.32 8.17
CA GLY A 644 -22.37 -7.47 6.94
C GLY A 644 -23.55 -6.51 6.89
N GLU A 645 -24.22 -6.29 8.01
CA GLU A 645 -25.33 -5.35 8.15
C GLU A 645 -24.89 -3.90 7.93
N PHE A 646 -23.77 -3.50 8.55
CA PHE A 646 -23.21 -2.16 8.36
C PHE A 646 -22.84 -1.90 6.90
N VAL A 647 -22.18 -2.88 6.26
CA VAL A 647 -21.83 -2.83 4.84
C VAL A 647 -23.08 -2.70 3.97
N GLN A 648 -24.13 -3.47 4.26
CA GLN A 648 -25.38 -3.43 3.51
C GLN A 648 -26.13 -2.11 3.72
N PHE A 649 -26.21 -1.63 4.95
CA PHE A 649 -26.97 -0.44 5.34
C PHE A 649 -26.46 0.82 4.64
N TYR A 650 -25.13 0.97 4.54
CA TYR A 650 -24.47 2.10 3.86
C TYR A 650 -24.11 1.81 2.39
N GLY A 651 -24.36 0.62 1.86
CA GLY A 651 -24.04 0.26 0.48
C GLY A 651 -22.53 0.19 0.21
N LEU A 652 -21.76 -0.29 1.19
CA LEU A 652 -20.29 -0.32 1.19
C LEU A 652 -19.71 -1.65 0.65
N ALA A 653 -20.48 -2.47 -0.06
CA ALA A 653 -20.04 -3.78 -0.55
C ALA A 653 -18.73 -3.72 -1.37
N ARG A 654 -18.45 -2.58 -2.02
CA ARG A 654 -17.23 -2.37 -2.83
C ARG A 654 -16.03 -1.87 -2.02
N SER A 655 -16.25 -1.53 -0.75
CA SER A 655 -15.29 -0.93 0.16
C SER A 655 -15.16 -1.74 1.46
N GLU A 656 -15.54 -3.02 1.46
CA GLU A 656 -15.50 -3.90 2.64
C GLU A 656 -14.11 -3.94 3.28
N GLY A 657 -13.04 -4.00 2.49
CA GLY A 657 -11.66 -3.96 2.97
C GLY A 657 -11.27 -2.63 3.62
N ILE A 658 -11.90 -1.51 3.23
CA ILE A 658 -11.70 -0.20 3.87
C ILE A 658 -12.42 -0.17 5.21
N VAL A 659 -13.65 -0.71 5.28
CA VAL A 659 -14.39 -0.85 6.54
C VAL A 659 -13.59 -1.70 7.52
N LEU A 660 -13.17 -2.90 7.11
CA LEU A 660 -12.39 -3.80 7.96
C LEU A 660 -11.09 -3.15 8.45
N ARG A 661 -10.34 -2.50 7.56
CA ARG A 661 -9.11 -1.81 7.93
C ARG A 661 -9.37 -0.74 8.99
N TYR A 662 -10.38 0.10 8.77
CA TYR A 662 -10.72 1.15 9.72
C TYR A 662 -11.14 0.58 11.08
N LEU A 663 -11.93 -0.50 11.11
CA LEU A 663 -12.31 -1.17 12.37
C LEU A 663 -11.10 -1.79 13.09
N ALA A 664 -10.18 -2.40 12.33
CA ALA A 664 -8.94 -2.97 12.88
C ALA A 664 -8.01 -1.88 13.44
N ASP A 665 -7.89 -0.74 12.74
CA ASP A 665 -7.10 0.40 13.19
C ASP A 665 -7.71 1.01 14.46
N GLY A 666 -9.04 1.13 14.52
CA GLY A 666 -9.74 1.59 15.73
C GLY A 666 -9.61 0.62 16.91
N PHE A 667 -9.70 -0.70 16.68
CA PHE A 667 -9.45 -1.71 17.72
C PHE A 667 -8.04 -1.59 18.31
N LYS A 668 -7.02 -1.48 17.44
CA LYS A 668 -5.63 -1.30 17.87
C LYS A 668 -5.45 0.01 18.64
N ALA A 669 -5.98 1.11 18.12
CA ALA A 669 -5.87 2.42 18.75
C ALA A 669 -6.53 2.43 20.14
N LEU A 670 -7.71 1.81 20.29
CA LEU A 670 -8.37 1.62 21.59
C LEU A 670 -7.49 0.85 22.57
N ARG A 671 -6.93 -0.30 22.14
CA ARG A 671 -6.07 -1.12 23.01
C ARG A 671 -4.73 -0.47 23.39
N GLN A 672 -4.18 0.37 22.53
CA GLN A 672 -2.86 0.97 22.71
C GLN A 672 -2.91 2.33 23.42
N THR A 673 -4.00 3.08 23.22
CA THR A 673 -4.08 4.47 23.69
C THR A 673 -4.90 4.59 24.98
N VAL A 674 -5.90 3.73 25.21
CA VAL A 674 -6.75 3.85 26.41
C VAL A 674 -6.02 3.30 27.64
N PRO A 675 -5.82 4.09 28.71
CA PRO A 675 -5.20 3.62 29.96
C PRO A 675 -6.06 2.57 30.66
N GLN A 676 -5.40 1.66 31.40
CA GLN A 676 -6.10 0.63 32.18
C GLN A 676 -7.08 1.23 33.20
N ASP A 677 -6.73 2.35 33.83
CA ASP A 677 -7.57 3.02 34.81
C ASP A 677 -8.82 3.68 34.19
N SER A 678 -8.88 3.79 32.86
CA SER A 678 -10.03 4.29 32.10
C SER A 678 -10.93 3.17 31.55
N LEU A 679 -10.58 1.90 31.78
CA LEU A 679 -11.36 0.75 31.30
C LEU A 679 -12.47 0.41 32.30
N ARG A 680 -13.70 0.78 31.95
CA ARG A 680 -14.94 0.31 32.60
C ARG A 680 -15.42 -0.98 31.93
N GLU A 681 -16.18 -1.81 32.65
CA GLU A 681 -16.72 -3.09 32.17
C GLU A 681 -17.40 -2.96 30.78
N ASP A 682 -18.21 -1.93 30.57
CA ASP A 682 -18.90 -1.71 29.28
C ASP A 682 -17.97 -1.26 28.14
N LEU A 683 -16.87 -0.57 28.44
CA LEU A 683 -15.84 -0.24 27.47
C LEU A 683 -14.98 -1.46 27.13
N GLU A 684 -14.66 -2.29 28.13
CA GLU A 684 -13.98 -3.58 27.92
C GLU A 684 -14.82 -4.49 27.03
N ASP A 685 -16.12 -4.60 27.28
CA ASP A 685 -17.06 -5.35 26.46
C ASP A 685 -17.12 -4.81 25.02
N LEU A 686 -17.14 -3.50 24.84
CA LEU A 686 -17.11 -2.88 23.51
C LEU A 686 -15.81 -3.19 22.77
N ILE A 687 -14.65 -3.06 23.43
CA ILE A 687 -13.34 -3.37 22.85
C ILE A 687 -13.25 -4.86 22.50
N ALA A 688 -13.76 -5.74 23.35
CA ALA A 688 -13.82 -7.18 23.12
C ALA A 688 -14.73 -7.51 21.93
N TRP A 689 -15.92 -6.91 21.85
CA TRP A 689 -16.84 -7.04 20.72
C TRP A 689 -16.18 -6.61 19.42
N LEU A 690 -15.52 -5.45 19.40
CA LEU A 690 -14.84 -4.95 18.20
C LEU A 690 -13.70 -5.87 17.78
N GLY A 691 -12.90 -6.36 18.74
CA GLY A 691 -11.81 -7.30 18.48
C GLY A 691 -12.29 -8.62 17.89
N GLU A 692 -13.38 -9.18 18.43
CA GLU A 692 -13.99 -10.40 17.91
C GLU A 692 -14.59 -10.19 16.52
N LEU A 693 -15.24 -9.04 16.29
CA LEU A 693 -15.75 -8.67 14.98
C LEU A 693 -14.64 -8.58 13.92
N VAL A 694 -13.53 -7.94 14.25
CA VAL A 694 -12.36 -7.85 13.34
C VAL A 694 -11.79 -9.24 13.06
N ARG A 695 -11.60 -10.07 14.11
CA ARG A 695 -11.05 -11.43 13.99
C ARG A 695 -11.92 -12.33 13.11
N GLN A 696 -13.25 -12.28 13.26
CA GLN A 696 -14.17 -13.08 12.45
C GLN A 696 -14.13 -12.73 10.96
N VAL A 697 -13.74 -11.50 10.61
CA VAL A 697 -13.69 -11.03 9.22
C VAL A 697 -12.27 -11.17 8.62
N ASP A 698 -11.22 -10.99 9.42
CA ASP A 698 -9.80 -11.00 9.03
C ASP A 698 -8.98 -12.16 9.61
N SER A 699 -9.47 -13.38 9.47
CA SER A 699 -8.78 -14.62 9.87
C SER A 699 -7.58 -14.97 8.97
N SER A 700 -6.92 -13.99 8.35
CA SER A 700 -6.01 -14.22 7.21
C SER A 700 -4.54 -14.01 7.52
N LEU A 701 -4.19 -13.07 8.40
CA LEU A 701 -2.80 -12.70 8.69
C LEU A 701 -2.28 -13.25 10.01
N LEU A 702 -3.10 -13.25 11.07
CA LEU A 702 -2.72 -13.82 12.37
C LEU A 702 -2.68 -15.35 12.30
N ASP A 703 -3.70 -15.94 11.68
CA ASP A 703 -3.82 -17.39 11.50
C ASP A 703 -2.62 -17.94 10.70
N GLU A 704 -2.20 -17.27 9.61
CA GLU A 704 -1.01 -17.68 8.84
C GLU A 704 0.31 -17.58 9.65
N TRP A 705 0.43 -16.60 10.55
CA TRP A 705 1.62 -16.48 11.39
C TRP A 705 1.67 -17.56 12.47
N GLU A 706 0.53 -17.85 13.11
CA GLU A 706 0.38 -18.96 14.06
C GLU A 706 0.60 -20.33 13.37
N GLU A 707 0.17 -20.48 12.12
CA GLU A 707 0.43 -21.65 11.27
C GLU A 707 1.93 -21.82 10.94
N LEU A 708 2.62 -20.74 10.55
CA LEU A 708 4.05 -20.79 10.20
C LEU A 708 4.98 -21.01 11.41
N THR A 709 4.58 -20.55 12.60
CA THR A 709 5.37 -20.71 13.83
C THR A 709 5.14 -22.05 14.53
N SER A 710 3.98 -22.69 14.34
CA SER A 710 3.64 -23.96 14.99
C SER A 710 4.23 -25.20 14.31
N GLY A 711 4.75 -25.09 13.08
CA GLY A 711 5.45 -26.18 12.38
C GLY A 711 4.56 -27.38 11.99
N HIS A 712 3.23 -27.25 12.07
CA HIS A 712 2.29 -28.31 11.68
C HIS A 712 1.86 -28.13 10.22
N ALA A 713 1.82 -29.22 9.46
CA ALA A 713 1.16 -29.26 8.15
C ALA A 713 -0.33 -28.85 8.31
N PRO A 714 -0.95 -28.21 7.30
CA PRO A 714 -2.27 -27.60 7.43
C PRO A 714 -3.26 -28.62 7.99
N THR A 715 -3.71 -28.40 9.22
CA THR A 715 -5.01 -28.92 9.64
C THR A 715 -6.02 -28.10 8.88
N ARG A 716 -6.59 -28.67 7.82
CA ARG A 716 -7.88 -28.20 7.30
C ARG A 716 -8.78 -28.03 8.52
N HIS A 717 -9.16 -26.79 8.84
CA HIS A 717 -10.28 -26.54 9.73
C HIS A 717 -11.54 -27.01 9.00
N ASP A 718 -11.75 -28.32 8.99
CA ASP A 718 -13.01 -28.94 8.63
C ASP A 718 -14.01 -28.55 9.71
N ALA A 719 -14.76 -27.49 9.38
CA ALA A 719 -15.83 -26.84 10.14
C ALA A 719 -15.40 -25.69 11.09
N PRO A 720 -15.99 -24.49 10.93
CA PRO A 720 -15.90 -23.43 11.92
C PRO A 720 -16.68 -23.79 13.18
N PRO A 721 -16.42 -23.11 14.32
CA PRO A 721 -17.19 -23.28 15.54
C PRO A 721 -18.69 -23.09 15.26
N PRO A 722 -19.56 -23.83 15.98
CA PRO A 722 -21.00 -23.71 15.81
C PRO A 722 -21.43 -22.25 16.05
N PRO A 723 -22.45 -21.76 15.33
CA PRO A 723 -22.94 -20.41 15.51
C PRO A 723 -23.36 -20.19 16.97
N PRO A 724 -23.15 -19.00 17.54
CA PRO A 724 -23.67 -18.69 18.87
C PRO A 724 -25.19 -18.91 18.88
N PRO A 725 -25.75 -19.45 19.97
CA PRO A 725 -27.18 -19.71 20.06
C PRO A 725 -27.94 -18.42 19.81
N SER A 726 -28.91 -18.48 18.89
CA SER A 726 -29.80 -17.35 18.61
C SER A 726 -30.57 -16.99 19.89
N LEU A 727 -30.33 -15.78 20.42
CA LEU A 727 -31.06 -15.20 21.55
C LEU A 727 -32.59 -15.10 21.31
N THR A 728 -33.07 -15.37 20.10
CA THR A 728 -34.50 -15.36 19.75
C THR A 728 -35.12 -16.76 19.62
N SER A 729 -34.35 -17.83 19.83
CA SER A 729 -34.87 -19.22 19.81
C SER A 729 -35.47 -19.64 21.15
N ASN A 730 -36.45 -18.89 21.64
CA ASN A 730 -37.27 -19.31 22.76
C ASN A 730 -38.24 -20.40 22.29
N ILE A 731 -37.89 -21.66 22.54
CA ILE A 731 -38.84 -22.77 22.45
C ILE A 731 -39.87 -22.54 23.56
N ARG A 732 -41.09 -22.13 23.19
CA ARG A 732 -42.24 -22.19 24.10
C ARG A 732 -42.42 -23.65 24.50
N LEU A 733 -42.01 -23.99 25.71
CA LEU A 733 -42.42 -25.22 26.38
C LEU A 733 -43.93 -25.10 26.62
N SER A 734 -44.70 -25.83 25.82
CA SER A 734 -46.12 -26.09 26.11
C SER A 734 -46.19 -27.02 27.32
N GLY A 735 -46.68 -26.49 28.43
CA GLY A 735 -47.02 -27.17 29.66
C GLY A 735 -47.94 -26.27 30.45
#